data_AF-A0A1D8RF15-F1
#
_entry.id   AF-A0A1D8RF15-F1
#
_cell.length_a   1.000
_cell.length_b   1.000
_cell.length_c   1.000
_cell.angle_alpha   90.00
_cell.angle_beta   90.00
_cell.angle_gamma   90.00
#
_symmetry.space_group_name_H-M   'P 1'
#
loop_
_entity.id
_entity.type
_entity.pdbx_description
1 polymer ?
#
loop_
_entity_poly.entity_id
_entity_poly.type
_entity_poly.pdbx_seq_one_letter_code
_entity_poly.pdbx_strand_id
1 'polypeptide(L)'
;EPSDFIKNILNCVPKMNEGPTGVKRHEAEFLTWLKVSLKPSPNTVHYILTHFKSLWNIINNVSFLRNGIMRYVLTSRAHLIDSPPIFNADYGYKSWEAYSNLSYYTRTLPPVPQDCPTPMGVAGKKELPDVKLLAEKLLLRRKFIPDPQRTSLMFAFFAQHFTHQFFKTDMKKGPAFTRALNHGVDLGHIYGQDLERQHKLRLFKDGKLRYKIVDGEVYPPTVSEVQVDMHYPPHIPESRRFAVGHEAFGLVPGLMMYATIWLREHNRVCDILKQEHPDWDDERLFQTSRLILIGETIKIVIEDYVQHLSGYHFKLKFDPELLFNERFQYQNRISSEFNTLYHWHPLMPNEFHIQDEVYDYKQFLFNTSILTDHGVNSLVESFTKQIAGRVAGGRNVAPAVLKVAMKSIEDSRQMRYQSINAYRKRFNMKPYKSFEELTGEKEMAAELEEMYGDVDAVELYTGLLVEKPRVNAIFGETMVEMGAPYSLKGLMGNPICSPEYWKPSTFGGKVGFEIINTASLQKLVCNNVKGPCPMASFYVPNDNQQIKMSDRIVDEEPVTVTHTGPKGVINDWRKFKLESMDQEVLPPSKRELLRQMSSPQKPKDVCVGGFNRKMSAQEYELIKEDDEKSLRKYRKQCMQEMHERLSFGPKFEAVYDLDSGEAFLEVIEKEHRLTVVVVHIYKDGVKGCEALNSCMDCLATEYPSVKFCRINAAATGAGERFPDEVLPSLLVYKAGELLGNFLAVTQHFNEEFFAT
;
A
#
# COMPACT_ATOMS: atom_id res chain seq x y z
N GLU A 1 -12.69 -18.73 13.07
CA GLU A 1 -12.93 -19.78 14.08
C GLU A 1 -14.39 -19.72 14.59
N PRO A 2 -14.93 -20.74 15.29
CA PRO A 2 -16.28 -20.69 15.87
C PRO A 2 -16.48 -19.53 16.87
N SER A 3 -15.38 -19.09 17.49
CA SER A 3 -15.29 -17.89 18.34
C SER A 3 -15.57 -16.58 17.58
N ASP A 4 -15.16 -16.46 16.31
CA ASP A 4 -15.43 -15.29 15.46
C ASP A 4 -16.86 -15.29 14.94
N PHE A 5 -17.45 -16.46 14.70
CA PHE A 5 -18.84 -16.60 14.25
C PHE A 5 -19.81 -16.10 15.32
N ILE A 6 -19.63 -16.51 16.58
CA ILE A 6 -20.47 -16.04 17.70
C ILE A 6 -20.18 -14.58 18.04
N LYS A 7 -18.92 -14.13 17.97
CA LYS A 7 -18.60 -12.70 18.13
C LYS A 7 -19.24 -11.85 17.03
N ASN A 8 -19.37 -12.34 15.80
CA ASN A 8 -20.03 -11.60 14.72
C ASN A 8 -21.56 -11.65 14.80
N ILE A 9 -22.13 -12.71 15.38
CA ILE A 9 -23.58 -12.85 15.61
C ILE A 9 -24.05 -12.02 16.81
N LEU A 10 -23.27 -11.97 17.90
CA LEU A 10 -23.62 -11.22 19.12
C LEU A 10 -23.11 -9.78 19.13
N ASN A 11 -22.17 -9.41 18.24
CA ASN A 11 -21.81 -8.00 18.00
C ASN A 11 -22.55 -7.46 16.77
N CYS A 12 -23.86 -7.33 16.86
CA CYS A 12 -24.50 -6.26 16.10
C CYS A 12 -23.95 -4.93 16.63
N VAL A 13 -23.15 -4.30 15.76
CA VAL A 13 -22.58 -2.94 15.80
C VAL A 13 -21.16 -2.79 16.36
N PRO A 14 -20.13 -2.70 15.49
CA PRO A 14 -19.06 -1.74 15.70
C PRO A 14 -19.66 -0.34 15.47
N LYS A 15 -19.91 0.41 16.56
CA LYS A 15 -20.15 1.85 16.44
C LYS A 15 -18.82 2.48 16.05
N MET A 16 -18.65 2.70 14.74
CA MET A 16 -18.12 4.00 14.34
C MET A 16 -19.10 5.03 14.92
N ASN A 17 -18.57 5.97 15.69
CA ASN A 17 -19.32 7.15 16.12
C ASN A 17 -19.67 8.01 14.89
N GLU A 18 -20.74 7.65 14.20
CA GLU A 18 -21.63 8.57 13.50
C GLU A 18 -23.05 8.13 13.88
N GLY A 19 -23.60 8.75 14.93
CA GLY A 19 -24.99 8.51 15.31
C GLY A 19 -25.95 9.23 14.36
N PRO A 20 -27.12 8.66 14.05
CA PRO A 20 -28.21 9.36 13.38
C PRO A 20 -28.95 10.25 14.40
N THR A 21 -28.24 11.15 15.07
CA THR A 21 -28.81 12.25 15.87
C THR A 21 -27.74 13.32 16.00
N GLY A 22 -27.97 14.50 15.44
CA GLY A 22 -27.03 15.62 15.37
C GLY A 22 -26.65 16.24 16.72
N VAL A 23 -25.86 15.52 17.53
CA VAL A 23 -25.21 16.05 18.74
C VAL A 23 -23.72 15.72 18.66
N LYS A 24 -22.87 16.75 18.54
CA LYS A 24 -21.41 16.62 18.62
C LYS A 24 -21.03 16.12 20.02
N ARG A 25 -20.84 14.80 20.18
CA ARG A 25 -20.38 14.20 21.44
C ARG A 25 -18.89 14.47 21.61
N HIS A 26 -18.52 15.33 22.56
CA HIS A 26 -17.14 15.70 22.86
C HIS A 26 -16.52 14.92 24.04
N GLU A 27 -17.20 13.92 24.59
CA GLU A 27 -16.67 13.14 25.71
C GLU A 27 -15.92 11.91 25.20
N ALA A 28 -14.58 11.97 25.25
CA ALA A 28 -13.72 10.84 24.97
C ALA A 28 -13.76 9.84 26.14
N GLU A 29 -13.85 8.55 25.84
CA GLU A 29 -13.64 7.48 26.82
C GLU A 29 -12.31 7.67 27.57
N PHE A 30 -12.23 7.28 28.84
CA PHE A 30 -11.05 7.50 29.68
C PHE A 30 -9.73 7.03 29.04
N LEU A 31 -9.72 5.83 28.43
CA LEU A 31 -8.53 5.31 27.75
C LEU A 31 -8.16 6.12 26.50
N THR A 32 -9.16 6.61 25.76
CA THR A 32 -8.94 7.49 24.60
C THR A 32 -8.42 8.84 25.05
N TRP A 33 -9.00 9.43 26.10
CA TRP A 33 -8.53 10.66 26.72
C TRP A 33 -7.08 10.51 27.22
N LEU A 34 -6.75 9.43 27.90
CA LEU A 34 -5.39 9.16 28.40
C LEU A 34 -4.39 9.01 27.24
N LYS A 35 -4.73 8.21 26.21
CA LYS A 35 -3.90 8.05 25.01
C LYS A 35 -3.67 9.38 24.29
N VAL A 36 -4.72 10.18 24.10
CA VAL A 36 -4.62 11.49 23.43
C VAL A 36 -3.82 12.47 24.28
N SER A 37 -3.98 12.45 25.60
CA SER A 37 -3.28 13.38 26.51
C SER A 37 -1.79 13.07 26.66
N LEU A 38 -1.39 11.79 26.60
CA LEU A 38 0.01 11.37 26.64
C LEU A 38 0.69 11.39 25.27
N LYS A 39 -0.06 11.50 24.17
CA LYS A 39 0.51 11.48 22.81
C LYS A 39 1.32 12.77 22.57
N PRO A 40 2.64 12.68 22.32
CA PRO A 40 3.43 13.85 21.99
C PRO A 40 2.98 14.46 20.65
N SER A 41 3.13 15.78 20.51
CA SER A 41 2.82 16.45 19.25
C SER A 41 3.73 15.95 18.12
N PRO A 42 3.30 15.99 16.85
CA PRO A 42 4.15 15.57 15.73
C PRO A 42 5.48 16.34 15.66
N ASN A 43 5.47 17.64 16.00
CA ASN A 43 6.70 18.45 16.07
C ASN A 43 7.62 18.02 17.21
N THR A 44 7.08 17.58 18.36
CA THR A 44 7.87 16.98 19.46
C THR A 44 8.52 15.67 19.01
N VAL A 45 7.75 14.79 18.36
CA VAL A 45 8.28 13.51 17.83
C VAL A 45 9.38 13.78 16.80
N HIS A 46 9.16 14.72 15.90
CA HIS A 46 10.16 15.13 14.92
C HIS A 46 11.44 15.66 15.57
N TYR A 47 11.31 16.53 16.58
CA TYR A 47 12.46 17.04 17.33
C TYR A 47 13.27 15.88 17.92
N ILE A 48 12.63 14.91 18.56
CA ILE A 48 13.33 13.73 19.12
C ILE A 48 14.04 12.93 18.01
N LEU A 49 13.40 12.73 16.85
CA LEU A 49 13.97 11.97 15.73
C LEU A 49 15.13 12.67 15.01
N THR A 50 15.21 14.00 15.09
CA THR A 50 16.27 14.81 14.45
C THR A 50 17.32 15.34 15.41
N HIS A 51 17.16 15.10 16.72
CA HIS A 51 18.11 15.47 17.77
C HIS A 51 18.65 14.21 18.47
N PHE A 52 19.58 14.38 19.42
CA PHE A 52 20.14 13.28 20.22
C PHE A 52 20.83 12.18 19.40
N LYS A 53 21.63 12.56 18.39
CA LYS A 53 22.33 11.63 17.49
C LYS A 53 23.07 10.49 18.21
N SER A 54 23.74 10.78 19.33
CA SER A 54 24.45 9.75 20.12
C SER A 54 23.51 8.68 20.68
N LEU A 55 22.33 9.07 21.16
CA LEU A 55 21.30 8.13 21.64
C LEU A 55 20.78 7.28 20.48
N TRP A 56 20.49 7.89 19.32
CA TRP A 56 20.06 7.15 18.14
C TRP A 56 21.10 6.18 17.63
N ASN A 57 22.39 6.52 17.69
CA ASN A 57 23.45 5.58 17.33
C ASN A 57 23.40 4.30 18.19
N ILE A 58 23.10 4.42 19.49
CA ILE A 58 22.92 3.27 20.38
C ILE A 58 21.66 2.49 19.96
N ILE A 59 20.51 3.17 19.84
CA ILE A 59 19.23 2.54 19.48
C ILE A 59 19.32 1.80 18.14
N ASN A 60 19.97 2.41 17.14
CA ASN A 60 20.10 1.85 15.80
C ASN A 60 20.96 0.57 15.76
N ASN A 61 21.88 0.42 16.71
CA ASN A 61 22.74 -0.76 16.83
C ASN A 61 22.11 -1.89 17.65
N VAL A 62 21.05 -1.60 18.43
CA VAL A 62 20.30 -2.59 19.20
C VAL A 62 19.08 -3.03 18.40
N SER A 63 19.17 -4.21 17.77
CA SER A 63 18.17 -4.73 16.81
C SER A 63 16.74 -4.76 17.37
N PHE A 64 16.55 -5.22 18.61
CA PHE A 64 15.23 -5.28 19.25
C PHE A 64 14.58 -3.89 19.37
N LEU A 65 15.35 -2.87 19.76
CA LEU A 65 14.85 -1.50 19.90
C LEU A 65 14.54 -0.88 18.54
N ARG A 66 15.46 -1.00 17.57
CA ARG A 66 15.26 -0.50 16.21
C ARG A 66 14.03 -1.14 15.55
N ASN A 67 13.89 -2.46 15.67
CA ASN A 67 12.76 -3.20 15.13
C ASN A 67 11.44 -2.82 15.82
N GLY A 68 11.44 -2.64 17.15
CA GLY A 68 10.25 -2.21 17.90
C GLY A 68 9.77 -0.82 17.47
N ILE A 69 10.70 0.14 17.32
CA ILE A 69 10.38 1.50 16.84
C ILE A 69 9.89 1.45 15.40
N MET A 70 10.58 0.72 14.50
CA MET A 70 10.16 0.63 13.10
C MET A 70 8.77 -0.01 12.98
N ARG A 71 8.47 -1.08 13.74
CA ARG A 71 7.14 -1.69 13.78
C ARG A 71 6.06 -0.69 14.22
N TYR A 72 6.34 0.09 15.26
CA TYR A 72 5.43 1.14 15.71
C TYR A 72 5.22 2.22 14.63
N VAL A 73 6.28 2.65 13.93
CA VAL A 73 6.17 3.59 12.82
C VAL A 73 5.29 3.03 11.71
N LEU A 74 5.51 1.79 11.29
CA LEU A 74 4.72 1.15 10.22
C LEU A 74 3.24 1.03 10.59
N THR A 75 2.93 0.49 11.77
CA THR A 75 1.55 0.27 12.22
C THR A 75 0.82 1.60 12.48
N SER A 76 1.42 2.52 13.23
CA SER A 76 0.78 3.81 13.56
C SER A 76 0.49 4.68 12.33
N ARG A 77 1.35 4.62 11.30
CA ARG A 77 1.15 5.34 10.05
C ARG A 77 0.14 4.64 9.13
N ALA A 78 0.22 3.32 9.00
CA ALA A 78 -0.70 2.56 8.15
C ALA A 78 -2.16 2.61 8.63
N HIS A 79 -2.40 2.65 9.95
CA HIS A 79 -3.75 2.75 10.52
C HIS A 79 -4.50 4.04 10.15
N LEU A 80 -3.80 5.06 9.61
CA LEU A 80 -4.44 6.29 9.15
C LEU A 80 -5.04 6.16 7.74
N ILE A 81 -4.67 5.12 6.99
CA ILE A 81 -5.16 4.89 5.63
C ILE A 81 -6.24 3.80 5.65
N ASP A 82 -7.39 4.14 5.09
CA ASP A 82 -8.51 3.21 5.00
C ASP A 82 -8.19 2.06 4.03
N SER A 83 -8.39 0.83 4.50
CA SER A 83 -8.11 -0.39 3.74
C SER A 83 -9.08 -1.48 4.19
N PRO A 84 -10.07 -1.88 3.35
CA PRO A 84 -10.31 -1.49 1.95
C PRO A 84 -10.60 0.01 1.70
N PRO A 85 -10.40 0.53 0.47
CA PRO A 85 -10.70 1.92 0.14
C PRO A 85 -12.20 2.24 0.26
N ILE A 86 -12.52 3.50 0.59
CA ILE A 86 -13.88 3.91 0.99
C ILE A 86 -14.55 4.81 -0.06
N PHE A 87 -13.93 5.96 -0.36
CA PHE A 87 -14.53 7.01 -1.19
C PHE A 87 -13.76 7.18 -2.51
N ASN A 88 -14.40 7.82 -3.49
CA ASN A 88 -13.69 8.39 -4.64
C ASN A 88 -14.28 9.79 -4.96
N ALA A 89 -13.94 10.38 -6.12
CA ALA A 89 -14.41 11.72 -6.47
C ALA A 89 -15.93 11.82 -6.68
N ASP A 90 -16.59 10.73 -7.06
CA ASP A 90 -18.02 10.70 -7.39
C ASP A 90 -18.87 10.17 -6.22
N TYR A 91 -18.31 9.28 -5.40
CA TYR A 91 -18.99 8.64 -4.28
C TYR A 91 -18.42 9.15 -2.94
N GLY A 92 -19.13 10.07 -2.31
CA GLY A 92 -18.88 10.53 -0.93
C GLY A 92 -19.37 9.59 0.17
N TYR A 93 -19.76 8.36 -0.19
CA TYR A 93 -20.22 7.30 0.69
C TYR A 93 -19.65 5.95 0.21
N LYS A 94 -19.66 4.93 1.08
CA LYS A 94 -19.19 3.57 0.73
C LYS A 94 -20.10 2.97 -0.34
N SER A 95 -19.53 2.56 -1.46
CA SER A 95 -20.27 1.88 -2.53
C SER A 95 -19.44 0.76 -3.13
N TRP A 96 -20.11 -0.24 -3.71
CA TRP A 96 -19.41 -1.31 -4.43
C TRP A 96 -18.59 -0.75 -5.60
N GLU A 97 -19.14 0.25 -6.31
CA GLU A 97 -18.44 0.91 -7.42
C GLU A 97 -17.15 1.61 -6.97
N ALA A 98 -17.18 2.33 -5.85
CA ALA A 98 -15.99 2.98 -5.29
C ALA A 98 -14.91 1.95 -4.88
N TYR A 99 -15.34 0.78 -4.39
CA TYR A 99 -14.44 -0.32 -4.05
C TYR A 99 -13.87 -1.02 -5.30
N SER A 100 -14.72 -1.46 -6.23
CA SER A 100 -14.32 -2.36 -7.33
C SER A 100 -13.70 -1.67 -8.53
N ASN A 101 -14.03 -0.40 -8.81
CA ASN A 101 -13.52 0.29 -9.99
C ASN A 101 -12.11 0.86 -9.76
N LEU A 102 -11.10 0.12 -10.24
CA LEU A 102 -9.68 0.48 -10.14
C LEU A 102 -9.27 1.65 -11.04
N SER A 103 -10.15 2.16 -11.92
CA SER A 103 -9.82 3.36 -12.70
C SER A 103 -9.88 4.63 -11.85
N TYR A 104 -10.46 4.60 -10.65
CA TYR A 104 -10.50 5.77 -9.75
C TYR A 104 -9.30 5.81 -8.82
N TYR A 105 -8.77 7.02 -8.62
CA TYR A 105 -8.09 7.31 -7.36
C TYR A 105 -9.10 7.27 -6.20
N THR A 106 -8.70 6.68 -5.07
CA THR A 106 -9.51 6.75 -3.84
C THR A 106 -9.40 8.14 -3.22
N ARG A 107 -10.24 8.40 -2.22
CA ARG A 107 -10.22 9.61 -1.40
C ARG A 107 -10.21 9.26 0.08
N THR A 108 -9.47 10.05 0.86
CA THR A 108 -9.40 9.89 2.33
C THR A 108 -10.47 10.72 3.03
N LEU A 109 -10.88 11.83 2.43
CA LEU A 109 -12.07 12.59 2.80
C LEU A 109 -13.04 12.64 1.62
N PRO A 110 -14.36 12.55 1.86
CA PRO A 110 -15.34 12.68 0.80
C PRO A 110 -15.26 14.09 0.17
N PRO A 111 -15.67 14.25 -1.09
CA PRO A 111 -15.75 15.57 -1.73
C PRO A 111 -16.72 16.48 -0.97
N VAL A 112 -16.39 17.77 -0.83
CA VAL A 112 -17.27 18.80 -0.22
C VAL A 112 -18.64 18.75 -0.91
N PRO A 113 -19.81 18.58 -0.28
CA PRO A 113 -21.12 18.48 -0.96
C PRO A 113 -21.43 19.62 -1.96
N GLN A 114 -22.23 19.35 -3.02
CA GLN A 114 -22.45 20.32 -4.12
C GLN A 114 -23.36 21.49 -3.71
N ASP A 115 -24.20 21.25 -2.72
CA ASP A 115 -25.19 22.14 -2.14
C ASP A 115 -24.64 23.00 -0.99
N CYS A 116 -23.33 22.93 -0.74
CA CYS A 116 -22.68 23.78 0.26
C CYS A 116 -22.69 25.27 -0.13
N PRO A 117 -22.84 26.20 0.84
CA PRO A 117 -22.90 27.64 0.57
C PRO A 117 -21.58 28.24 0.06
N THR A 118 -20.43 27.59 0.31
CA THR A 118 -19.13 27.95 -0.25
C THR A 118 -18.43 26.73 -0.88
N PRO A 119 -17.43 26.93 -1.76
CA PRO A 119 -16.65 25.83 -2.33
C PRO A 119 -15.90 24.97 -1.30
N MET A 120 -15.74 25.47 -0.07
CA MET A 120 -15.07 24.79 1.04
C MET A 120 -16.05 24.38 2.16
N GLY A 121 -17.33 24.24 1.82
CA GLY A 121 -18.37 23.93 2.78
C GLY A 121 -19.08 25.19 3.23
N VAL A 122 -18.72 25.70 4.41
CA VAL A 122 -19.36 26.88 5.03
C VAL A 122 -18.39 28.03 5.31
N ALA A 123 -17.08 27.79 5.19
CA ALA A 123 -16.03 28.78 5.47
C ALA A 123 -15.58 29.48 4.19
N GLY A 124 -14.99 30.67 4.35
CA GLY A 124 -14.41 31.45 3.26
C GLY A 124 -15.42 32.14 2.35
N LYS A 125 -14.92 32.64 1.22
CA LYS A 125 -15.69 33.40 0.23
C LYS A 125 -16.55 32.50 -0.66
N LYS A 126 -17.54 33.10 -1.33
CA LYS A 126 -18.40 32.41 -2.32
C LYS A 126 -17.64 31.88 -3.53
N GLU A 127 -16.56 32.54 -3.90
CA GLU A 127 -15.67 32.14 -4.98
C GLU A 127 -14.26 31.96 -4.43
N LEU A 128 -13.59 30.90 -4.87
CA LEU A 128 -12.17 30.68 -4.54
C LEU A 128 -11.29 31.68 -5.30
N PRO A 129 -10.07 31.97 -4.78
CA PRO A 129 -9.17 32.93 -5.43
C PRO A 129 -8.83 32.54 -6.87
N ASP A 130 -8.55 33.52 -7.73
CA ASP A 130 -8.07 33.23 -9.08
C ASP A 130 -6.76 32.41 -9.03
N VAL A 131 -6.71 31.33 -9.81
CA VAL A 131 -5.61 30.36 -9.76
C VAL A 131 -4.31 30.99 -10.22
N LYS A 132 -4.35 31.84 -11.25
CA LYS A 132 -3.17 32.51 -11.78
C LYS A 132 -2.62 33.51 -10.77
N LEU A 133 -3.47 34.36 -10.21
CA LEU A 133 -3.10 35.34 -9.18
C LEU A 133 -2.49 34.65 -7.96
N LEU A 134 -3.11 33.58 -7.48
CA LEU A 134 -2.62 32.76 -6.37
C LEU A 134 -1.22 32.20 -6.69
N ALA A 135 -1.06 31.57 -7.86
CA ALA A 135 0.20 30.96 -8.27
C ALA A 135 1.32 32.01 -8.41
N GLU A 136 1.04 33.17 -9.00
CA GLU A 136 2.01 34.26 -9.19
C GLU A 136 2.44 34.91 -7.87
N LYS A 137 1.51 35.12 -6.93
CA LYS A 137 1.81 35.78 -5.65
C LYS A 137 2.46 34.86 -4.61
N LEU A 138 2.04 33.59 -4.57
CA LEU A 138 2.38 32.67 -3.47
C LEU A 138 3.30 31.53 -3.88
N LEU A 139 3.31 31.09 -5.15
CA LEU A 139 4.03 29.86 -5.56
C LEU A 139 5.23 30.15 -6.46
N LEU A 140 5.12 31.13 -7.36
CA LEU A 140 6.15 31.46 -8.35
C LEU A 140 7.48 31.83 -7.67
N ARG A 141 8.54 31.18 -8.15
CA ARG A 141 9.91 31.44 -7.72
C ARG A 141 10.35 32.85 -8.10
N ARG A 142 10.76 33.62 -7.08
CA ARG A 142 11.44 34.91 -7.25
C ARG A 142 12.95 34.75 -7.23
N LYS A 143 13.45 33.97 -6.27
CA LYS A 143 14.84 33.56 -6.12
C LYS A 143 14.86 32.07 -5.83
N PHE A 144 15.84 31.35 -6.33
CA PHE A 144 16.00 29.94 -6.00
C PHE A 144 16.29 29.78 -4.50
N ILE A 145 15.43 29.03 -3.81
CA ILE A 145 15.60 28.68 -2.41
C ILE A 145 16.08 27.24 -2.38
N PRO A 146 17.38 26.98 -2.13
CA PRO A 146 17.90 25.62 -2.06
C PRO A 146 17.30 24.89 -0.86
N ASP A 147 17.16 23.58 -0.96
CA ASP A 147 16.74 22.75 0.14
C ASP A 147 17.80 22.73 1.28
N PRO A 148 17.45 23.10 2.52
CA PRO A 148 18.39 23.08 3.65
C PRO A 148 18.90 21.68 4.02
N GLN A 149 18.20 20.60 3.65
CA GLN A 149 18.69 19.22 3.82
C GLN A 149 19.72 18.82 2.74
N ARG A 150 20.08 19.74 1.83
CA ARG A 150 21.00 19.53 0.72
C ARG A 150 20.55 18.41 -0.23
N THR A 151 19.24 18.25 -0.43
CA THR A 151 18.69 17.30 -1.41
C THR A 151 19.31 17.52 -2.79
N SER A 152 19.73 16.46 -3.46
CA SER A 152 20.34 16.50 -4.80
C SER A 152 19.29 16.40 -5.91
N LEU A 153 19.66 16.72 -7.17
CA LEU A 153 18.79 16.42 -8.32
C LEU A 153 18.66 14.93 -8.58
N MET A 154 19.62 14.11 -8.13
CA MET A 154 19.48 12.65 -8.16
C MET A 154 18.23 12.22 -7.38
N PHE A 155 17.96 12.83 -6.22
CA PHE A 155 16.71 12.62 -5.47
C PHE A 155 15.49 13.13 -6.24
N ALA A 156 15.57 14.32 -6.83
CA ALA A 156 14.43 14.92 -7.52
C ALA A 156 13.95 14.07 -8.71
N PHE A 157 14.88 13.57 -9.52
CA PHE A 157 14.56 12.67 -10.63
C PHE A 157 14.17 11.27 -10.15
N PHE A 158 14.71 10.78 -9.02
CA PHE A 158 14.25 9.53 -8.42
C PHE A 158 12.78 9.64 -8.00
N ALA A 159 12.44 10.73 -7.30
CA ALA A 159 11.08 11.01 -6.85
C ALA A 159 10.12 11.03 -8.05
N GLN A 160 10.49 11.73 -9.13
CA GLN A 160 9.69 11.80 -10.34
C GLN A 160 9.53 10.42 -11.00
N HIS A 161 10.64 9.70 -11.24
CA HIS A 161 10.63 8.38 -11.86
C HIS A 161 9.81 7.36 -11.07
N PHE A 162 10.06 7.27 -9.76
CA PHE A 162 9.39 6.34 -8.85
C PHE A 162 7.89 6.60 -8.77
N THR A 163 7.47 7.85 -8.60
CA THR A 163 6.05 8.18 -8.37
C THR A 163 5.20 8.04 -9.62
N HIS A 164 5.78 8.31 -10.79
CA HIS A 164 5.06 8.23 -12.06
C HIS A 164 4.67 6.79 -12.43
N GLN A 165 5.10 5.77 -11.71
CA GLN A 165 4.57 4.42 -11.90
C GLN A 165 3.12 4.29 -11.42
N PHE A 166 2.72 5.06 -10.39
CA PHE A 166 1.39 4.98 -9.78
C PHE A 166 0.58 6.29 -9.87
N PHE A 167 1.20 7.43 -10.20
CA PHE A 167 0.51 8.66 -10.59
C PHE A 167 0.46 8.78 -12.11
N LYS A 168 -0.58 8.21 -12.71
CA LYS A 168 -0.81 8.25 -14.16
C LYS A 168 -2.24 8.64 -14.46
N THR A 169 -2.54 9.91 -14.20
CA THR A 169 -3.89 10.45 -14.35
C THR A 169 -4.43 10.27 -15.78
N ASP A 170 -5.63 9.71 -15.90
CA ASP A 170 -6.33 9.56 -17.19
C ASP A 170 -7.05 10.87 -17.54
N MET A 171 -6.32 11.82 -18.11
CA MET A 171 -6.87 13.13 -18.47
C MET A 171 -8.02 13.05 -19.48
N LYS A 172 -8.22 11.93 -20.19
CA LYS A 172 -9.39 11.74 -21.07
C LYS A 172 -10.68 11.55 -20.27
N LYS A 173 -10.59 10.93 -19.10
CA LYS A 173 -11.73 10.75 -18.18
C LYS A 173 -11.83 11.87 -17.15
N GLY A 174 -10.71 12.49 -16.79
CA GLY A 174 -10.63 13.59 -15.84
C GLY A 174 -9.63 13.34 -14.71
N PRO A 175 -9.40 14.33 -13.83
CA PRO A 175 -8.33 14.28 -12.83
C PRO A 175 -8.51 13.20 -11.76
N ALA A 176 -9.73 12.70 -11.57
CA ALA A 176 -10.05 11.66 -10.59
C ALA A 176 -9.64 10.24 -11.02
N PHE A 177 -9.27 10.05 -12.29
CA PHE A 177 -9.04 8.73 -12.85
C PHE A 177 -7.56 8.45 -13.07
N THR A 178 -7.17 7.17 -13.01
CA THR A 178 -5.82 6.69 -13.23
C THR A 178 -5.78 5.59 -14.29
N ARG A 179 -4.69 5.56 -15.05
CA ARG A 179 -4.32 4.45 -15.93
C ARG A 179 -3.46 3.41 -15.20
N ALA A 180 -2.91 3.73 -14.04
CA ALA A 180 -2.08 2.82 -13.23
C ALA A 180 -2.94 1.95 -12.31
N LEU A 181 -3.64 0.97 -12.89
CA LEU A 181 -4.68 0.17 -12.23
C LEU A 181 -4.15 -0.72 -11.08
N ASN A 182 -2.84 -0.96 -11.01
CA ASN A 182 -2.22 -1.76 -9.94
C ASN A 182 -2.00 -0.97 -8.64
N HIS A 183 -2.17 0.37 -8.66
CA HIS A 183 -2.15 1.23 -7.48
C HIS A 183 -0.98 1.04 -6.50
N GLY A 184 0.25 0.92 -7.00
CA GLY A 184 1.41 0.80 -6.11
C GLY A 184 2.72 0.57 -6.85
N VAL A 185 3.66 -0.06 -6.16
CA VAL A 185 4.99 -0.37 -6.69
C VAL A 185 4.94 -1.68 -7.49
N ASP A 186 4.53 -1.59 -8.75
CA ASP A 186 4.44 -2.71 -9.68
C ASP A 186 5.52 -2.67 -10.77
N LEU A 187 6.33 -1.61 -10.79
CA LEU A 187 7.32 -1.28 -11.81
C LEU A 187 6.72 -1.14 -13.22
N GLY A 188 5.44 -0.77 -13.36
CA GLY A 188 4.78 -0.55 -14.65
C GLY A 188 5.42 0.57 -15.48
N HIS A 189 6.12 1.50 -14.83
CA HIS A 189 6.96 2.50 -15.49
C HIS A 189 8.20 1.94 -16.22
N ILE A 190 8.66 0.73 -15.88
CA ILE A 190 9.72 0.00 -16.59
C ILE A 190 9.10 -0.99 -17.56
N TYR A 191 8.11 -1.78 -17.10
CA TYR A 191 7.58 -2.94 -17.84
C TYR A 191 6.35 -2.64 -18.69
N GLY A 192 5.75 -1.46 -18.60
CA GLY A 192 4.47 -1.13 -19.22
C GLY A 192 3.26 -1.39 -18.32
N GLN A 193 2.15 -0.71 -18.60
CA GLN A 193 0.91 -0.82 -17.81
C GLN A 193 0.03 -2.01 -18.21
N ASP A 194 0.16 -2.45 -19.45
CA ASP A 194 -0.60 -3.55 -20.03
C ASP A 194 0.36 -4.60 -20.60
N LEU A 195 -0.17 -5.80 -20.80
CA LEU A 195 0.59 -6.95 -21.24
C LEU A 195 1.12 -6.78 -22.67
N GLU A 196 0.40 -6.06 -23.54
CA GLU A 196 0.81 -5.83 -24.92
C GLU A 196 2.09 -4.98 -24.95
N ARG A 197 2.12 -3.86 -24.21
CA ARG A 197 3.31 -3.02 -24.09
C ARG A 197 4.46 -3.78 -23.45
N GLN A 198 4.18 -4.58 -22.42
CA GLN A 198 5.20 -5.42 -21.79
C GLN A 198 5.84 -6.39 -22.79
N HIS A 199 5.02 -7.08 -23.59
CA HIS A 199 5.53 -7.99 -24.62
C HIS A 199 6.39 -7.26 -25.65
N LYS A 200 5.98 -6.07 -26.12
CA LYS A 200 6.79 -5.28 -27.06
C LYS A 200 8.15 -4.86 -26.50
N LEU A 201 8.22 -4.61 -25.19
CA LEU A 201 9.46 -4.24 -24.50
C LEU A 201 10.37 -5.43 -24.15
N ARG A 202 9.83 -6.65 -24.15
CA ARG A 202 10.58 -7.87 -23.84
C ARG A 202 11.39 -8.39 -25.03
N LEU A 203 12.56 -8.93 -24.72
CA LEU A 203 13.41 -9.61 -25.69
C LEU A 203 12.89 -11.02 -26.01
N PHE A 204 12.16 -11.64 -25.06
CA PHE A 204 11.76 -13.05 -25.11
C PHE A 204 12.95 -14.01 -25.24
N LYS A 205 14.06 -13.61 -24.65
CA LYS A 205 15.25 -14.42 -24.50
C LYS A 205 15.89 -14.13 -23.15
N ASP A 206 16.18 -15.20 -22.41
CA ASP A 206 16.84 -15.18 -21.10
C ASP A 206 16.17 -14.25 -20.07
N GLY A 207 14.86 -14.02 -20.20
CA GLY A 207 14.06 -13.15 -19.34
C GLY A 207 14.24 -11.66 -19.56
N LYS A 208 15.04 -11.25 -20.55
CA LYS A 208 15.54 -9.86 -20.68
C LYS A 208 14.53 -8.91 -21.30
N LEU A 209 14.73 -7.62 -21.02
CA LEU A 209 14.16 -6.51 -21.78
C LEU A 209 14.99 -6.23 -23.03
N ARG A 210 14.35 -5.75 -24.09
CA ARG A 210 15.03 -5.24 -25.28
C ARG A 210 15.88 -4.04 -24.92
N TYR A 211 16.95 -3.86 -25.67
CA TYR A 211 17.90 -2.77 -25.52
C TYR A 211 18.61 -2.53 -26.84
N LYS A 212 19.31 -1.41 -26.92
CA LYS A 212 20.27 -1.12 -28.00
C LYS A 212 21.62 -0.74 -27.42
N ILE A 213 22.64 -0.86 -28.24
CA ILE A 213 24.00 -0.44 -27.88
C ILE A 213 24.32 0.84 -28.64
N VAL A 214 24.74 1.87 -27.93
CA VAL A 214 25.25 3.15 -28.48
C VAL A 214 26.58 3.41 -27.82
N ASP A 215 27.65 3.56 -28.62
CA ASP A 215 29.02 3.77 -28.14
C ASP A 215 29.47 2.74 -27.08
N GLY A 216 29.04 1.50 -27.27
CA GLY A 216 29.32 0.37 -26.38
C GLY A 216 28.44 0.31 -25.12
N GLU A 217 27.62 1.33 -24.83
CA GLU A 217 26.73 1.39 -23.66
C GLU A 217 25.32 0.87 -23.97
N VAL A 218 24.67 0.27 -22.97
CA VAL A 218 23.30 -0.26 -23.09
C VAL A 218 22.28 0.85 -22.84
N TYR A 219 21.38 1.08 -23.79
CA TYR A 219 20.28 2.04 -23.68
C TYR A 219 18.93 1.36 -23.99
N PRO A 220 17.79 1.98 -23.60
CA PRO A 220 16.49 1.51 -24.03
C PRO A 220 16.39 1.42 -25.55
N PRO A 221 15.56 0.50 -26.08
CA PRO A 221 15.32 0.41 -27.52
C PRO A 221 14.61 1.69 -27.99
N THR A 222 14.50 1.85 -29.30
CA THR A 222 13.79 2.98 -29.92
C THR A 222 12.36 2.63 -30.29
N VAL A 223 11.51 3.65 -30.44
CA VAL A 223 10.12 3.46 -30.91
C VAL A 223 10.09 2.71 -32.25
N SER A 224 11.04 2.99 -33.16
CA SER A 224 11.14 2.28 -34.44
C SER A 224 11.41 0.77 -34.31
N GLU A 225 12.03 0.32 -33.21
CA GLU A 225 12.40 -1.09 -33.00
C GLU A 225 11.30 -1.90 -32.31
N VAL A 226 10.45 -1.27 -31.49
CA VAL A 226 9.46 -1.97 -30.65
C VAL A 226 8.01 -1.52 -30.86
N GLN A 227 7.77 -0.43 -31.57
CA GLN A 227 6.44 0.08 -31.92
C GLN A 227 5.52 0.28 -30.69
N VAL A 228 6.09 0.86 -29.62
CA VAL A 228 5.33 1.30 -28.44
C VAL A 228 5.07 2.80 -28.52
N ASP A 229 3.87 3.22 -28.12
CA ASP A 229 3.53 4.64 -28.08
C ASP A 229 4.35 5.38 -27.01
N MET A 230 4.92 6.52 -27.37
CA MET A 230 5.72 7.37 -26.49
C MET A 230 5.37 8.83 -26.78
N HIS A 231 5.15 9.61 -25.72
CA HIS A 231 4.86 11.03 -25.81
C HIS A 231 6.13 11.83 -26.11
N TYR A 232 6.41 12.01 -27.40
CA TYR A 232 7.45 12.92 -27.90
C TYR A 232 6.83 13.95 -28.85
N PRO A 233 7.42 15.16 -28.96
CA PRO A 233 7.08 16.10 -30.00
C PRO A 233 7.20 15.48 -31.40
N PRO A 234 6.29 15.81 -32.34
CA PRO A 234 6.21 15.15 -33.65
C PRO A 234 7.46 15.34 -34.51
N HIS A 235 8.24 16.40 -34.26
CA HIS A 235 9.47 16.71 -35.01
C HIS A 235 10.66 15.80 -34.67
N ILE A 236 10.63 15.07 -33.55
CA ILE A 236 11.71 14.14 -33.18
C ILE A 236 11.47 12.82 -33.91
N PRO A 237 12.39 12.27 -34.71
CA PRO A 237 12.15 11.03 -35.46
C PRO A 237 12.10 9.80 -34.52
N GLU A 238 11.33 8.78 -34.88
CA GLU A 238 11.15 7.55 -34.07
C GLU A 238 12.47 6.82 -33.76
N SER A 239 13.45 6.91 -34.65
CA SER A 239 14.79 6.34 -34.46
C SER A 239 15.62 7.02 -33.35
N ARG A 240 15.18 8.18 -32.86
CA ARG A 240 15.78 8.91 -31.73
C ARG A 240 14.89 8.91 -30.48
N ARG A 241 13.68 8.34 -30.55
CA ARG A 241 12.76 8.25 -29.41
C ARG A 241 13.03 6.95 -28.67
N PHE A 242 13.53 7.04 -27.45
CA PHE A 242 13.66 5.87 -26.58
C PHE A 242 12.28 5.34 -26.16
N ALA A 243 12.16 4.03 -26.06
CA ALA A 243 10.95 3.30 -25.72
C ALA A 243 11.12 2.59 -24.36
N VAL A 244 10.28 2.97 -23.41
CA VAL A 244 10.28 2.44 -22.04
C VAL A 244 8.83 2.21 -21.55
N GLY A 245 8.68 1.59 -20.38
CA GLY A 245 7.36 1.27 -19.81
C GLY A 245 6.44 2.48 -19.68
N HIS A 246 6.96 3.62 -19.23
CA HIS A 246 6.19 4.86 -19.14
C HIS A 246 6.35 5.74 -20.38
N GLU A 247 5.24 6.03 -21.04
CA GLU A 247 5.13 6.82 -22.27
C GLU A 247 5.65 8.26 -22.19
N ALA A 248 5.78 8.85 -20.99
CA ALA A 248 6.18 10.24 -20.80
C ALA A 248 7.65 10.42 -20.40
N PHE A 249 8.42 9.34 -20.20
CA PHE A 249 9.80 9.44 -19.71
C PHE A 249 10.79 10.03 -20.72
N GLY A 250 10.37 10.20 -21.97
CA GLY A 250 11.07 11.00 -22.97
C GLY A 250 11.09 12.50 -22.71
N LEU A 251 10.33 12.98 -21.72
CA LEU A 251 10.20 14.40 -21.38
C LEU A 251 11.50 15.03 -20.86
N VAL A 252 12.28 14.32 -20.05
CA VAL A 252 13.52 14.83 -19.46
C VAL A 252 14.61 13.75 -19.39
N PRO A 253 15.89 14.11 -19.63
CA PRO A 253 17.01 13.19 -19.51
C PRO A 253 17.11 12.47 -18.16
N GLY A 254 16.75 13.13 -17.06
CA GLY A 254 16.78 12.52 -15.72
C GLY A 254 15.86 11.31 -15.55
N LEU A 255 14.68 11.32 -16.19
CA LEU A 255 13.77 10.16 -16.19
C LEU A 255 14.32 9.01 -17.04
N MET A 256 14.84 9.33 -18.22
CA MET A 256 15.42 8.31 -19.11
C MET A 256 16.72 7.72 -18.54
N MET A 257 17.49 8.49 -17.77
CA MET A 257 18.65 8.00 -17.01
C MET A 257 18.23 6.89 -16.04
N TYR A 258 17.23 7.13 -15.18
CA TYR A 258 16.73 6.09 -14.27
C TYR A 258 16.13 4.90 -15.01
N ALA A 259 15.36 5.14 -16.09
CA ALA A 259 14.82 4.05 -16.90
C ALA A 259 15.92 3.18 -17.51
N THR A 260 17.04 3.79 -17.91
CA THR A 260 18.24 3.09 -18.41
C THR A 260 18.91 2.28 -17.30
N ILE A 261 19.11 2.86 -16.11
CA ILE A 261 19.72 2.16 -14.96
C ILE A 261 18.88 0.93 -14.57
N TRP A 262 17.56 1.08 -14.45
CA TRP A 262 16.67 -0.03 -14.08
C TRP A 262 16.53 -1.10 -15.15
N LEU A 263 16.60 -0.73 -16.43
CA LEU A 263 16.66 -1.69 -17.54
C LEU A 263 17.94 -2.53 -17.46
N ARG A 264 19.08 -1.89 -17.20
CA ARG A 264 20.37 -2.58 -17.02
C ARG A 264 20.31 -3.52 -15.82
N GLU A 265 19.75 -3.06 -14.69
CA GLU A 265 19.60 -3.88 -13.48
C GLU A 265 18.72 -5.10 -13.74
N HIS A 266 17.60 -4.93 -14.44
CA HIS A 266 16.74 -6.06 -14.81
C HIS A 266 17.50 -7.12 -15.61
N ASN A 267 18.25 -6.70 -16.64
CA ASN A 267 18.99 -7.63 -17.48
C ASN A 267 20.15 -8.29 -16.71
N ARG A 268 20.80 -7.56 -15.78
CA ARG A 268 21.84 -8.09 -14.89
C ARG A 268 21.30 -9.15 -13.92
N VAL A 269 20.12 -8.90 -13.33
CA VAL A 269 19.44 -9.88 -12.48
C VAL A 269 19.01 -11.11 -13.27
N CYS A 270 18.55 -10.94 -14.51
CA CYS A 270 18.26 -12.08 -15.40
C CYS A 270 19.50 -12.94 -15.63
N ASP A 271 20.67 -12.35 -15.85
CA ASP A 271 21.93 -13.08 -16.01
C ASP A 271 22.31 -13.88 -14.76
N ILE A 272 22.17 -13.29 -13.57
CA ILE A 272 22.40 -13.98 -12.29
C ILE A 272 21.43 -15.15 -12.11
N LEU A 273 20.15 -14.93 -12.37
CA LEU A 273 19.14 -15.97 -12.23
C LEU A 273 19.33 -17.09 -13.26
N LYS A 274 19.75 -16.78 -14.49
CA LYS A 274 20.05 -17.80 -15.51
C LYS A 274 21.27 -18.64 -15.13
N GLN A 275 22.25 -18.05 -14.47
CA GLN A 275 23.41 -18.78 -13.96
C GLN A 275 23.03 -19.70 -12.79
N GLU A 276 22.21 -19.22 -11.85
CA GLU A 276 21.74 -20.01 -10.71
C GLU A 276 20.75 -21.11 -11.14
N HIS A 277 19.91 -20.82 -12.13
CA HIS A 277 18.88 -21.71 -12.66
C HIS A 277 18.95 -21.85 -14.18
N PRO A 278 19.91 -22.65 -14.71
CA PRO A 278 20.09 -22.82 -16.15
C PRO A 278 18.85 -23.41 -16.86
N ASP A 279 18.04 -24.18 -16.13
CA ASP A 279 16.83 -24.85 -16.58
C ASP A 279 15.59 -23.93 -16.68
N TRP A 280 15.65 -22.71 -16.14
CA TRP A 280 14.53 -21.78 -16.21
C TRP A 280 14.33 -21.21 -17.62
N ASP A 281 13.07 -21.07 -17.99
CA ASP A 281 12.62 -20.45 -19.23
C ASP A 281 12.62 -18.92 -19.13
N ASP A 282 12.41 -18.26 -20.28
CA ASP A 282 12.36 -16.81 -20.39
C ASP A 282 11.31 -16.18 -19.47
N GLU A 283 10.11 -16.76 -19.41
CA GLU A 283 9.00 -16.20 -18.64
C GLU A 283 9.30 -16.21 -17.14
N ARG A 284 9.80 -17.33 -16.60
CA ARG A 284 10.13 -17.44 -15.19
C ARG A 284 11.27 -16.50 -14.80
N LEU A 285 12.29 -16.35 -15.66
CA LEU A 285 13.38 -15.39 -15.44
C LEU A 285 12.83 -13.96 -15.42
N PHE A 286 12.03 -13.57 -16.40
CA PHE A 286 11.44 -12.24 -16.49
C PHE A 286 10.61 -11.90 -15.24
N GLN A 287 9.68 -12.80 -14.84
CA GLN A 287 8.80 -12.56 -13.70
C GLN A 287 9.57 -12.55 -12.37
N THR A 288 10.55 -13.44 -12.19
CA THR A 288 11.36 -13.47 -10.96
C THR A 288 12.24 -12.23 -10.85
N SER A 289 12.87 -11.80 -11.95
CA SER A 289 13.63 -10.54 -12.01
C SER A 289 12.75 -9.34 -11.67
N ARG A 290 11.51 -9.28 -12.18
CA ARG A 290 10.55 -8.23 -11.83
C ARG A 290 10.25 -8.20 -10.32
N LEU A 291 10.03 -9.36 -9.70
CA LEU A 291 9.80 -9.45 -8.26
C LEU A 291 11.01 -8.98 -7.43
N ILE A 292 12.22 -9.32 -7.86
CA ILE A 292 13.46 -8.84 -7.25
C ILE A 292 13.55 -7.32 -7.33
N LEU A 293 13.37 -6.74 -8.52
CA LEU A 293 13.46 -5.28 -8.70
C LEU A 293 12.35 -4.51 -7.95
N ILE A 294 11.15 -5.09 -7.77
CA ILE A 294 10.14 -4.53 -6.86
C ILE A 294 10.69 -4.47 -5.42
N GLY A 295 11.31 -5.55 -4.95
CA GLY A 295 11.96 -5.61 -3.64
C GLY A 295 13.08 -4.59 -3.48
N GLU A 296 13.98 -4.49 -4.45
CA GLU A 296 15.06 -3.50 -4.46
C GLU A 296 14.51 -2.07 -4.43
N THR A 297 13.46 -1.80 -5.22
CA THR A 297 12.81 -0.49 -5.25
C THR A 297 12.26 -0.14 -3.86
N ILE A 298 11.52 -1.04 -3.21
CA ILE A 298 10.95 -0.80 -1.89
C ILE A 298 12.05 -0.60 -0.83
N LYS A 299 13.13 -1.41 -0.90
CA LYS A 299 14.31 -1.30 -0.03
C LYS A 299 14.95 0.07 -0.14
N ILE A 300 15.32 0.49 -1.36
CA ILE A 300 15.95 1.79 -1.64
C ILE A 300 15.03 2.93 -1.23
N VAL A 301 13.72 2.80 -1.49
CA VAL A 301 12.75 3.83 -1.11
C VAL A 301 12.70 4.00 0.41
N ILE A 302 12.63 2.93 1.20
CA ILE A 302 12.54 3.05 2.67
C ILE A 302 13.87 3.50 3.28
N GLU A 303 14.98 2.87 2.90
CA GLU A 303 16.25 3.00 3.62
C GLU A 303 17.15 4.13 3.12
N ASP A 304 17.00 4.56 1.86
CA ASP A 304 17.78 5.67 1.29
C ASP A 304 16.89 6.91 1.08
N TYR A 305 15.79 6.76 0.34
CA TYR A 305 14.98 7.89 -0.12
C TYR A 305 14.16 8.54 1.02
N VAL A 306 13.34 7.75 1.72
CA VAL A 306 12.54 8.24 2.87
C VAL A 306 13.46 8.59 4.04
N GLN A 307 14.58 7.87 4.21
CA GLN A 307 15.59 8.20 5.21
C GLN A 307 16.14 9.62 5.00
N HIS A 308 16.58 9.95 3.79
CA HIS A 308 17.05 11.28 3.43
C HIS A 308 15.94 12.33 3.63
N LEU A 309 14.77 12.09 3.05
CA LEU A 309 13.62 12.99 3.11
C LEU A 309 13.21 13.33 4.55
N SER A 310 13.23 12.35 5.44
CA SER A 310 12.83 12.51 6.84
C SER A 310 13.82 13.34 7.67
N GLY A 311 15.12 13.30 7.32
CA GLY A 311 16.20 13.87 8.11
C GLY A 311 16.42 13.18 9.47
N TYR A 312 15.83 12.00 9.69
CA TYR A 312 15.89 11.33 10.99
C TYR A 312 17.27 10.73 11.27
N HIS A 313 17.68 10.76 12.53
CA HIS A 313 18.83 10.00 13.02
C HIS A 313 18.49 8.53 13.28
N PHE A 314 17.21 8.21 13.46
CA PHE A 314 16.73 6.83 13.43
C PHE A 314 16.93 6.23 12.04
N LYS A 315 17.54 5.04 11.98
CA LYS A 315 17.75 4.30 10.72
C LYS A 315 16.49 3.49 10.40
N LEU A 316 15.71 3.97 9.43
CA LEU A 316 14.58 3.24 8.87
C LEU A 316 15.04 1.87 8.35
N LYS A 317 14.13 0.89 8.35
CA LYS A 317 14.43 -0.48 7.97
C LYS A 317 13.29 -1.05 7.14
N PHE A 318 13.61 -1.57 5.96
CA PHE A 318 12.71 -2.44 5.22
C PHE A 318 12.85 -3.86 5.76
N ASP A 319 11.82 -4.31 6.45
CA ASP A 319 11.73 -5.64 7.01
C ASP A 319 10.25 -6.05 7.13
N PRO A 320 9.71 -6.79 6.13
CA PRO A 320 8.33 -7.24 6.13
C PRO A 320 7.93 -8.09 7.35
N GLU A 321 8.87 -8.82 7.95
CA GLU A 321 8.60 -9.68 9.10
C GLU A 321 8.12 -8.90 10.32
N LEU A 322 8.42 -7.59 10.39
CA LEU A 322 7.94 -6.72 11.45
C LEU A 322 6.41 -6.62 11.51
N LEU A 323 5.71 -6.92 10.42
CA LEU A 323 4.25 -6.83 10.31
C LEU A 323 3.53 -8.19 10.33
N PHE A 324 4.24 -9.32 10.35
CA PHE A 324 3.60 -10.65 10.21
C PHE A 324 2.67 -10.99 11.39
N ASN A 325 2.94 -10.42 12.56
CA ASN A 325 2.13 -10.61 13.76
C ASN A 325 1.20 -9.41 14.03
N GLU A 326 1.06 -8.49 13.08
CA GLU A 326 0.24 -7.29 13.19
C GLU A 326 -0.99 -7.39 12.28
N ARG A 327 -2.06 -6.67 12.63
CA ARG A 327 -3.24 -6.56 11.76
C ARG A 327 -2.96 -5.60 10.61
N PHE A 328 -2.44 -6.13 9.51
CA PHE A 328 -2.07 -5.35 8.34
C PHE A 328 -2.64 -5.93 7.05
N GLN A 329 -3.20 -5.06 6.21
CA GLN A 329 -3.79 -5.45 4.92
C GLN A 329 -2.78 -5.24 3.78
N TYR A 330 -2.38 -6.31 3.10
CA TYR A 330 -1.44 -6.28 1.96
C TYR A 330 -2.15 -5.90 0.65
N GLN A 331 -2.72 -4.70 0.64
CA GLN A 331 -3.35 -4.08 -0.51
C GLN A 331 -3.20 -2.56 -0.43
N ASN A 332 -3.28 -1.87 -1.57
CA ASN A 332 -3.22 -0.41 -1.62
C ASN A 332 -4.17 0.13 -2.70
N ARG A 333 -4.68 1.35 -2.47
CA ARG A 333 -5.38 2.16 -3.47
C ARG A 333 -4.81 3.56 -3.41
N ILE A 334 -4.27 4.05 -4.52
CA ILE A 334 -3.65 5.38 -4.56
C ILE A 334 -4.72 6.44 -4.36
N SER A 335 -4.50 7.29 -3.37
CA SER A 335 -5.40 8.40 -3.06
C SER A 335 -5.14 9.57 -3.99
N SER A 336 -6.18 10.30 -4.38
CA SER A 336 -6.03 11.50 -5.20
C SER A 336 -5.26 12.58 -4.45
N GLU A 337 -5.45 12.68 -3.13
CA GLU A 337 -4.69 13.56 -2.25
C GLU A 337 -3.21 13.16 -2.19
N PHE A 338 -2.93 11.85 -2.35
CA PHE A 338 -1.55 11.36 -2.45
C PHE A 338 -0.89 11.77 -3.77
N ASN A 339 -1.66 11.87 -4.85
CA ASN A 339 -1.18 12.44 -6.11
C ASN A 339 -0.90 13.95 -5.93
N THR A 340 -1.88 14.71 -5.45
CA THR A 340 -1.77 16.17 -5.26
C THR A 340 -0.60 16.58 -4.36
N LEU A 341 -0.37 15.92 -3.22
CA LEU A 341 0.74 16.33 -2.34
C LEU A 341 2.11 16.08 -2.97
N TYR A 342 2.26 15.12 -3.89
CA TYR A 342 3.54 14.73 -4.47
C TYR A 342 3.98 15.61 -5.65
N HIS A 343 3.26 16.68 -5.95
CA HIS A 343 3.64 17.66 -6.96
C HIS A 343 4.78 18.58 -6.49
N TRP A 344 5.95 18.00 -6.21
CA TRP A 344 7.14 18.66 -5.67
C TRP A 344 7.97 19.40 -6.72
N HIS A 345 7.29 20.10 -7.63
CA HIS A 345 7.90 20.92 -8.67
C HIS A 345 8.91 21.98 -8.18
N PRO A 346 8.83 22.52 -6.94
CA PRO A 346 9.89 23.38 -6.42
C PRO A 346 11.28 22.74 -6.35
N LEU A 347 11.39 21.40 -6.35
CA LEU A 347 12.68 20.70 -6.40
C LEU A 347 13.50 21.08 -7.63
N MET A 348 12.84 21.36 -8.76
CA MET A 348 13.52 21.59 -10.03
C MET A 348 14.32 22.89 -10.01
N PRO A 349 15.57 22.91 -10.50
CA PRO A 349 16.44 24.08 -10.47
C PRO A 349 16.00 25.13 -11.49
N ASN A 350 16.76 26.22 -11.63
CA ASN A 350 16.54 27.17 -12.73
C ASN A 350 17.16 26.69 -14.05
N GLU A 351 18.24 25.93 -13.95
CA GLU A 351 19.10 25.43 -15.03
C GLU A 351 19.71 24.09 -14.57
N PHE A 352 20.08 23.24 -15.51
CA PHE A 352 20.62 21.90 -15.26
C PHE A 352 22.10 21.88 -15.62
N HIS A 353 22.96 21.62 -14.64
CA HIS A 353 24.41 21.61 -14.82
C HIS A 353 24.86 20.16 -15.06
N ILE A 354 25.48 19.89 -16.20
CA ILE A 354 25.97 18.56 -16.57
C ILE A 354 27.40 18.71 -17.07
N GLN A 355 28.37 18.20 -16.31
CA GLN A 355 29.80 18.45 -16.54
C GLN A 355 30.07 19.96 -16.66
N ASP A 356 30.64 20.41 -17.78
CA ASP A 356 30.96 21.81 -18.07
C ASP A 356 29.83 22.57 -18.78
N GLU A 357 28.71 21.88 -19.09
CA GLU A 357 27.58 22.43 -19.84
C GLU A 357 26.42 22.83 -18.91
N VAL A 358 25.74 23.93 -19.28
CA VAL A 358 24.59 24.45 -18.55
C VAL A 358 23.39 24.50 -19.49
N TYR A 359 22.35 23.74 -19.14
CA TYR A 359 21.12 23.63 -19.92
C TYR A 359 19.97 24.40 -19.27
N ASP A 360 19.31 25.26 -20.05
CA ASP A 360 18.01 25.80 -19.66
C ASP A 360 16.89 24.75 -19.86
N TYR A 361 15.66 25.08 -19.44
CA TYR A 361 14.52 24.17 -19.61
C TYR A 361 14.20 23.85 -21.07
N LYS A 362 14.41 24.79 -22.01
CA LYS A 362 14.10 24.56 -23.43
C LYS A 362 15.10 23.57 -24.04
N GLN A 363 16.35 23.64 -23.62
CA GLN A 363 17.41 22.74 -24.06
C GLN A 363 17.35 21.38 -23.36
N PHE A 364 16.83 21.32 -22.13
CA PHE A 364 16.75 20.07 -21.35
C PHE A 364 15.49 19.25 -21.68
N LEU A 365 14.34 19.89 -21.88
CA LEU A 365 13.07 19.20 -22.17
C LEU A 365 13.08 18.54 -23.56
N PHE A 366 12.65 17.28 -23.62
CA PHE A 366 12.60 16.44 -24.82
C PHE A 366 13.93 16.28 -25.56
N ASN A 367 15.06 16.58 -24.90
CA ASN A 367 16.36 16.40 -25.49
C ASN A 367 16.78 14.92 -25.43
N THR A 368 16.82 14.28 -26.60
CA THR A 368 17.11 12.86 -26.73
C THR A 368 18.60 12.53 -26.76
N SER A 369 19.48 13.54 -26.90
CA SER A 369 20.93 13.32 -27.06
C SER A 369 21.70 13.48 -25.76
N ILE A 370 21.30 14.35 -24.82
CA ILE A 370 22.00 14.58 -23.54
C ILE A 370 22.40 13.27 -22.83
N LEU A 371 21.51 12.27 -22.81
CA LEU A 371 21.77 10.97 -22.18
C LEU A 371 22.85 10.15 -22.91
N THR A 372 22.87 10.18 -24.24
CA THR A 372 23.87 9.46 -25.04
C THR A 372 25.18 10.22 -25.12
N ASP A 373 25.13 11.55 -25.21
CA ASP A 373 26.29 12.43 -25.39
C ASP A 373 27.16 12.47 -24.11
N HIS A 374 26.54 12.60 -22.93
CA HIS A 374 27.26 12.63 -21.65
C HIS A 374 27.42 11.25 -21.02
N GLY A 375 26.53 10.30 -21.32
CA GLY A 375 26.46 9.00 -20.67
C GLY A 375 25.83 9.02 -19.28
N VAL A 376 25.41 7.84 -18.81
CA VAL A 376 24.74 7.66 -17.50
C VAL A 376 25.65 8.08 -16.34
N ASN A 377 26.95 7.77 -16.43
CA ASN A 377 27.93 8.03 -15.36
C ASN A 377 28.02 9.54 -15.04
N SER A 378 28.25 10.36 -16.07
CA SER A 378 28.36 11.83 -15.96
C SER A 378 27.07 12.48 -15.46
N LEU A 379 25.90 11.97 -15.89
CA LEU A 379 24.60 12.45 -15.41
C LEU A 379 24.41 12.16 -13.92
N VAL A 380 24.72 10.95 -13.46
CA VAL A 380 24.63 10.59 -12.04
C VAL A 380 25.53 11.49 -11.20
N GLU A 381 26.77 11.70 -11.63
CA GLU A 381 27.71 12.57 -10.91
C GLU A 381 27.21 14.02 -10.85
N SER A 382 26.76 14.57 -11.98
CA SER A 382 26.29 15.95 -12.07
C SER A 382 25.01 16.17 -11.25
N PHE A 383 24.02 15.27 -11.36
CA PHE A 383 22.78 15.36 -10.59
C PHE A 383 22.98 15.08 -9.11
N THR A 384 24.01 14.35 -8.70
CA THR A 384 24.37 14.16 -7.29
C THR A 384 24.99 15.44 -6.71
N LYS A 385 25.75 16.21 -7.51
CA LYS A 385 26.39 17.45 -7.07
C LYS A 385 25.46 18.67 -7.08
N GLN A 386 24.45 18.69 -7.94
CA GLN A 386 23.53 19.82 -8.04
C GLN A 386 22.42 19.76 -6.97
N ILE A 387 22.26 20.86 -6.22
CA ILE A 387 21.26 20.99 -5.16
C ILE A 387 19.85 21.27 -5.72
N ALA A 388 18.84 20.60 -5.15
CA ALA A 388 17.43 20.79 -5.44
C ALA A 388 16.82 21.94 -4.61
N GLY A 389 15.66 22.43 -5.03
CA GLY A 389 14.94 23.50 -4.33
C GLY A 389 14.11 23.00 -3.14
N ARG A 390 13.91 23.85 -2.13
CA ARG A 390 12.99 23.59 -1.01
C ARG A 390 11.54 23.55 -1.48
N VAL A 391 10.73 22.62 -0.96
CA VAL A 391 9.34 22.46 -1.41
C VAL A 391 8.34 23.32 -0.64
N ALA A 392 8.41 23.34 0.69
CA ALA A 392 7.53 24.17 1.51
C ALA A 392 8.04 25.61 1.69
N GLY A 393 7.21 26.47 2.28
CA GLY A 393 7.51 27.87 2.58
C GLY A 393 7.29 28.85 1.43
N GLY A 394 6.59 28.44 0.37
CA GLY A 394 6.13 29.30 -0.72
C GLY A 394 7.21 29.79 -1.68
N ARG A 395 6.76 30.43 -2.76
CA ARG A 395 7.56 31.22 -3.71
C ARG A 395 8.82 30.53 -4.24
N ASN A 396 8.74 29.24 -4.57
CA ASN A 396 9.87 28.46 -5.11
C ASN A 396 9.54 27.54 -6.29
N VAL A 397 8.34 27.60 -6.88
CA VAL A 397 8.00 26.87 -8.11
C VAL A 397 8.66 27.56 -9.31
N ALA A 398 9.48 26.84 -10.08
CA ALA A 398 10.15 27.42 -11.25
C ALA A 398 9.14 27.91 -12.30
N PRO A 399 9.39 29.06 -12.98
CA PRO A 399 8.45 29.62 -13.97
C PRO A 399 8.07 28.62 -15.08
N ALA A 400 9.02 27.78 -15.51
CA ALA A 400 8.82 26.78 -16.55
C ALA A 400 7.74 25.74 -16.23
N VAL A 401 7.48 25.48 -14.94
CA VAL A 401 6.52 24.48 -14.46
C VAL A 401 5.38 25.07 -13.62
N LEU A 402 5.25 26.41 -13.57
CA LEU A 402 4.18 27.08 -12.82
C LEU A 402 2.79 26.65 -13.29
N LYS A 403 2.63 26.41 -14.60
CA LYS A 403 1.37 25.91 -15.19
C LYS A 403 0.93 24.56 -14.59
N VAL A 404 1.87 23.71 -14.18
CA VAL A 404 1.55 22.43 -13.54
C VAL A 404 1.00 22.66 -12.13
N ALA A 405 1.56 23.62 -11.38
CA ALA A 405 1.03 24.00 -10.08
C ALA A 405 -0.37 24.63 -10.19
N MET A 406 -0.61 25.47 -11.19
CA MET A 406 -1.95 26.01 -11.49
C MET A 406 -2.94 24.88 -11.77
N LYS A 407 -2.56 23.94 -12.66
CA LYS A 407 -3.41 22.80 -13.00
C LYS A 407 -3.71 21.90 -11.78
N SER A 408 -2.75 21.75 -10.87
CA SER A 408 -2.95 21.00 -9.61
C SER A 408 -4.02 21.63 -8.71
N ILE A 409 -4.11 22.96 -8.69
CA ILE A 409 -5.15 23.70 -7.95
C ILE A 409 -6.50 23.51 -8.65
N GLU A 410 -6.55 23.72 -9.96
CA GLU A 410 -7.77 23.51 -10.76
C GLU A 410 -8.35 22.10 -10.60
N ASP A 411 -7.49 21.08 -10.67
CA ASP A 411 -7.89 19.68 -10.51
C ASP A 411 -8.39 19.39 -9.09
N SER A 412 -7.76 20.00 -8.07
CA SER A 412 -8.22 19.90 -6.67
C SER A 412 -9.62 20.50 -6.49
N ARG A 413 -9.91 21.63 -7.16
CA ARG A 413 -11.23 22.27 -7.17
C ARG A 413 -12.26 21.42 -7.92
N GLN A 414 -11.90 20.90 -9.08
CA GLN A 414 -12.77 20.01 -9.87
C GLN A 414 -13.16 18.76 -9.06
N MET A 415 -12.22 18.21 -8.29
CA MET A 415 -12.46 17.07 -7.40
C MET A 415 -13.01 17.45 -6.03
N ARG A 416 -13.28 18.73 -5.79
CA ARG A 416 -13.97 19.28 -4.61
C ARG A 416 -13.31 18.83 -3.31
N TYR A 417 -12.00 18.99 -3.25
CA TYR A 417 -11.23 18.69 -2.05
C TYR A 417 -11.71 19.55 -0.87
N GLN A 418 -11.68 18.98 0.33
CA GLN A 418 -11.88 19.76 1.55
C GLN A 418 -10.64 20.63 1.84
N SER A 419 -10.78 21.56 2.77
CA SER A 419 -9.68 22.47 3.14
C SER A 419 -8.52 21.75 3.82
N ILE A 420 -7.35 22.40 3.84
CA ILE A 420 -6.17 21.87 4.54
C ILE A 420 -6.47 21.56 6.01
N ASN A 421 -7.29 22.38 6.69
CA ASN A 421 -7.65 22.15 8.09
C ASN A 421 -8.53 20.91 8.29
N ALA A 422 -9.38 20.56 7.32
CA ALA A 422 -10.13 19.30 7.35
C ALA A 422 -9.17 18.09 7.25
N TYR A 423 -8.21 18.15 6.33
CA TYR A 423 -7.18 17.10 6.23
C TYR A 423 -6.27 17.05 7.45
N ARG A 424 -5.88 18.19 8.03
CA ARG A 424 -5.11 18.22 9.29
C ARG A 424 -5.83 17.45 10.39
N LYS A 425 -7.14 17.70 10.59
CA LYS A 425 -7.96 16.95 11.55
C LYS A 425 -7.97 15.45 11.24
N ARG A 426 -8.18 15.06 9.97
CA ARG A 426 -8.20 13.65 9.53
C ARG A 426 -6.89 12.90 9.78
N PHE A 427 -5.76 13.61 9.78
CA PHE A 427 -4.43 13.07 10.07
C PHE A 427 -3.95 13.39 11.50
N ASN A 428 -4.88 13.64 12.43
CA ASN A 428 -4.60 13.86 13.86
C ASN A 428 -3.69 15.07 14.16
N MET A 429 -3.72 16.09 13.31
CA MET A 429 -3.08 17.39 13.53
C MET A 429 -4.10 18.42 13.99
N LYS A 430 -3.63 19.46 14.70
CA LYS A 430 -4.46 20.60 15.08
C LYS A 430 -4.70 21.50 13.86
N PRO A 431 -5.93 21.96 13.60
CA PRO A 431 -6.16 22.95 12.55
C PRO A 431 -5.41 24.25 12.86
N TYR A 432 -4.96 24.94 11.81
CA TYR A 432 -4.40 26.28 11.91
C TYR A 432 -5.47 27.27 12.33
N LYS A 433 -5.12 28.17 13.26
CA LYS A 433 -6.01 29.21 13.79
C LYS A 433 -5.88 30.54 13.04
N SER A 434 -4.77 30.75 12.34
CA SER A 434 -4.53 31.94 11.55
C SER A 434 -3.61 31.65 10.37
N PHE A 435 -3.62 32.54 9.38
CA PHE A 435 -2.69 32.49 8.24
C PHE A 435 -1.24 32.65 8.68
N GLU A 436 -0.95 33.46 9.72
CA GLU A 436 0.40 33.58 10.29
C GLU A 436 0.89 32.27 10.93
N GLU A 437 0.00 31.48 11.55
CA GLU A 437 0.37 30.16 12.08
C GLU A 437 0.71 29.18 10.95
N LEU A 438 -0.01 29.24 9.83
CA LEU A 438 0.22 28.43 8.64
C LEU A 438 1.57 28.77 7.98
N THR A 439 1.83 30.04 7.67
CA THR A 439 3.03 30.45 6.90
C THR A 439 4.26 30.67 7.79
N GLY A 440 4.06 31.01 9.06
CA GLY A 440 5.13 31.41 9.98
C GLY A 440 5.70 32.80 9.71
N GLU A 441 5.03 33.60 8.89
CA GLU A 441 5.42 34.95 8.49
C GLU A 441 4.18 35.83 8.24
N LYS A 442 4.36 37.11 7.87
CA LYS A 442 3.26 38.09 7.80
C LYS A 442 2.86 38.51 6.38
N GLU A 443 3.76 38.46 5.42
CA GLU A 443 3.53 38.98 4.06
C GLU A 443 2.62 38.03 3.27
N MET A 444 2.96 36.74 3.21
CA MET A 444 2.11 35.75 2.54
C MET A 444 0.86 35.46 3.36
N ALA A 445 0.93 35.55 4.69
CA ALA A 445 -0.25 35.43 5.55
C ALA A 445 -1.31 36.48 5.22
N ALA A 446 -0.92 37.76 5.08
CA ALA A 446 -1.84 38.83 4.70
C ALA A 446 -2.41 38.64 3.28
N GLU A 447 -1.57 38.22 2.32
CA GLU A 447 -2.03 37.89 0.96
C GLU A 447 -3.03 36.72 0.95
N LEU A 448 -2.79 35.68 1.74
CA LEU A 448 -3.71 34.55 1.89
C LEU A 448 -5.01 34.96 2.57
N GLU A 449 -4.94 35.79 3.62
CA GLU A 449 -6.11 36.33 4.30
C GLU A 449 -6.97 37.18 3.37
N GLU A 450 -6.35 38.07 2.60
CA GLU A 450 -7.03 38.87 1.60
C GLU A 450 -7.70 37.98 0.54
N MET A 451 -7.03 36.91 0.09
CA MET A 451 -7.57 36.01 -0.93
C MET A 451 -8.72 35.13 -0.40
N TYR A 452 -8.50 34.40 0.69
CA TYR A 452 -9.40 33.35 1.19
C TYR A 452 -10.44 33.85 2.20
N GLY A 453 -10.15 34.91 2.96
CA GLY A 453 -10.98 35.45 4.03
C GLY A 453 -11.03 34.62 5.31
N ASP A 454 -10.82 33.31 5.24
CA ASP A 454 -10.84 32.39 6.38
C ASP A 454 -9.79 31.29 6.22
N VAL A 455 -9.02 31.02 7.28
CA VAL A 455 -7.98 29.97 7.29
C VAL A 455 -8.58 28.58 7.09
N ASP A 456 -9.83 28.37 7.52
CA ASP A 456 -10.56 27.11 7.31
C ASP A 456 -10.99 26.88 5.86
N ALA A 457 -10.80 27.86 4.96
CA ALA A 457 -11.06 27.75 3.53
C ALA A 457 -9.81 27.55 2.65
N VAL A 458 -8.61 27.49 3.24
CA VAL A 458 -7.37 27.32 2.47
C VAL A 458 -7.32 25.95 1.78
N GLU A 459 -7.08 25.95 0.47
CA GLU A 459 -6.98 24.74 -0.36
C GLU A 459 -5.78 23.87 0.05
N LEU A 460 -5.93 22.54 -0.06
CA LEU A 460 -4.90 21.58 0.36
C LEU A 460 -3.54 21.85 -0.31
N TYR A 461 -3.48 21.91 -1.64
CA TYR A 461 -2.21 22.04 -2.36
C TYR A 461 -1.52 23.39 -2.09
N THR A 462 -2.29 24.48 -2.10
CA THR A 462 -1.77 25.82 -1.74
C THR A 462 -1.24 25.81 -0.32
N GLY A 463 -2.02 25.31 0.64
CA GLY A 463 -1.64 25.21 2.04
C GLY A 463 -0.36 24.41 2.24
N LEU A 464 -0.22 23.25 1.58
CA LEU A 464 0.98 22.41 1.65
C LEU A 464 2.26 23.12 1.18
N LEU A 465 2.17 23.94 0.13
CA LEU A 465 3.35 24.61 -0.43
C LEU A 465 3.73 25.89 0.34
N VAL A 466 2.75 26.60 0.91
CA VAL A 466 3.00 27.84 1.70
C VAL A 466 3.22 27.57 3.18
N GLU A 467 2.93 26.35 3.66
CA GLU A 467 3.15 25.93 5.04
C GLU A 467 4.59 26.21 5.48
N LYS A 468 4.74 26.72 6.71
CA LYS A 468 6.04 26.93 7.34
C LYS A 468 6.84 25.64 7.35
N PRO A 469 8.05 25.60 6.75
CA PRO A 469 8.92 24.44 6.85
C PRO A 469 9.34 24.17 8.30
N ARG A 470 9.59 22.91 8.63
CA ARG A 470 10.29 22.56 9.87
C ARG A 470 11.73 23.10 9.83
N VAL A 471 12.36 23.24 10.99
CA VAL A 471 13.73 23.78 11.10
C VAL A 471 14.69 22.92 10.27
N ASN A 472 15.40 23.55 9.33
CA ASN A 472 16.32 22.90 8.39
C ASN A 472 15.70 21.73 7.59
N ALA A 473 14.41 21.80 7.28
CA ALA A 473 13.69 20.76 6.55
C ALA A 473 13.17 21.23 5.18
N ILE A 474 12.95 20.26 4.29
CA ILE A 474 12.40 20.45 2.96
C ILE A 474 10.89 20.76 2.95
N PHE A 475 10.17 20.26 3.97
CA PHE A 475 8.72 20.33 4.11
C PHE A 475 8.24 20.93 5.43
N GLY A 476 6.97 21.31 5.46
CA GLY A 476 6.20 21.57 6.67
C GLY A 476 5.69 20.29 7.36
N GLU A 477 4.90 20.47 8.42
CA GLU A 477 4.33 19.37 9.22
C GLU A 477 3.33 18.54 8.40
N THR A 478 2.40 19.21 7.70
CA THR A 478 1.26 18.58 7.03
C THR A 478 1.73 17.63 5.93
N MET A 479 2.75 18.01 5.16
CA MET A 479 3.33 17.16 4.11
C MET A 479 3.85 15.82 4.67
N VAL A 480 4.51 15.84 5.84
CA VAL A 480 5.08 14.63 6.47
C VAL A 480 3.97 13.77 7.07
N GLU A 481 3.07 14.39 7.84
CA GLU A 481 2.03 13.66 8.57
C GLU A 481 0.94 13.09 7.66
N MET A 482 0.69 13.70 6.49
CA MET A 482 -0.17 13.14 5.44
C MET A 482 0.60 12.20 4.51
N GLY A 483 1.81 12.55 4.10
CA GLY A 483 2.58 11.79 3.11
C GLY A 483 3.12 10.46 3.61
N ALA A 484 3.58 10.41 4.88
CA ALA A 484 4.16 9.19 5.43
C ALA A 484 3.15 8.02 5.51
N PRO A 485 1.90 8.21 5.97
CA PRO A 485 0.86 7.17 5.90
C PRO A 485 0.65 6.60 4.49
N TYR A 486 0.45 7.45 3.48
CA TYR A 486 0.24 6.98 2.10
C TYR A 486 1.46 6.24 1.56
N SER A 487 2.66 6.79 1.78
CA SER A 487 3.92 6.20 1.31
C SER A 487 4.15 4.83 1.94
N LEU A 488 4.12 4.72 3.27
CA LEU A 488 4.37 3.46 3.98
C LEU A 488 3.29 2.41 3.68
N LYS A 489 2.02 2.81 3.54
CA LYS A 489 0.96 1.89 3.12
C LYS A 489 1.15 1.41 1.68
N GLY A 490 1.56 2.27 0.75
CA GLY A 490 1.86 1.89 -0.63
C GLY A 490 3.06 0.95 -0.76
N LEU A 491 4.06 1.11 0.10
CA LEU A 491 5.26 0.26 0.14
C LEU A 491 5.00 -1.08 0.83
N MET A 492 4.58 -1.06 2.10
CA MET A 492 4.38 -2.30 2.87
C MET A 492 3.10 -3.03 2.51
N GLY A 493 2.13 -2.34 1.90
CA GLY A 493 0.91 -2.92 1.33
C GLY A 493 1.15 -3.73 0.06
N ASN A 494 2.37 -3.74 -0.48
CA ASN A 494 2.71 -4.56 -1.63
C ASN A 494 2.60 -6.06 -1.28
N PRO A 495 2.03 -6.90 -2.16
CA PRO A 495 1.95 -8.35 -1.94
C PRO A 495 3.29 -9.02 -1.66
N ILE A 496 4.42 -8.52 -2.19
CA ILE A 496 5.73 -9.11 -1.92
C ILE A 496 6.12 -9.04 -0.43
N CYS A 497 5.54 -8.10 0.31
CA CYS A 497 5.75 -7.94 1.75
C CYS A 497 4.85 -8.86 2.60
N SER A 498 3.95 -9.62 1.97
CA SER A 498 3.08 -10.56 2.68
C SER A 498 3.86 -11.79 3.17
N PRO A 499 3.43 -12.44 4.26
CA PRO A 499 4.03 -13.69 4.73
C PRO A 499 4.08 -14.78 3.64
N GLU A 500 3.15 -14.74 2.68
CA GLU A 500 3.11 -15.74 1.61
C GLU A 500 4.19 -15.56 0.56
N TYR A 501 4.48 -14.32 0.19
CA TYR A 501 5.46 -13.99 -0.85
C TYR A 501 6.86 -13.79 -0.31
N TRP A 502 7.03 -13.31 0.93
CA TRP A 502 8.33 -12.94 1.48
C TRP A 502 9.15 -14.18 1.92
N LYS A 503 9.55 -14.98 0.93
CA LYS A 503 10.30 -16.23 1.08
C LYS A 503 11.38 -16.28 -0.01
N PRO A 504 12.57 -16.86 0.25
CA PRO A 504 13.62 -16.94 -0.76
C PRO A 504 13.18 -17.57 -2.09
N SER A 505 12.31 -18.58 -2.05
CA SER A 505 11.79 -19.26 -3.24
C SER A 505 11.08 -18.34 -4.23
N THR A 506 10.40 -17.29 -3.75
CA THR A 506 9.71 -16.29 -4.58
C THR A 506 10.68 -15.51 -5.46
N PHE A 507 11.92 -15.36 -4.99
CA PHE A 507 12.96 -14.55 -5.61
C PHE A 507 14.07 -15.42 -6.22
N GLY A 508 13.77 -16.68 -6.54
CA GLY A 508 14.76 -17.60 -7.12
C GLY A 508 15.85 -18.06 -6.16
N GLY A 509 15.53 -18.17 -4.88
CA GLY A 509 16.43 -18.68 -3.86
C GLY A 509 17.11 -17.59 -3.05
N LYS A 510 18.18 -17.97 -2.35
CA LYS A 510 18.90 -17.03 -1.46
C LYS A 510 19.57 -15.90 -2.22
N VAL A 511 20.06 -16.17 -3.43
CA VAL A 511 20.76 -15.20 -4.27
C VAL A 511 19.87 -14.01 -4.59
N GLY A 512 18.69 -14.23 -5.19
CA GLY A 512 17.77 -13.12 -5.49
C GLY A 512 17.20 -12.46 -4.24
N PHE A 513 17.02 -13.20 -3.15
CA PHE A 513 16.60 -12.61 -1.87
C PHE A 513 17.69 -11.70 -1.26
N GLU A 514 18.97 -12.03 -1.42
CA GLU A 514 20.09 -11.22 -0.96
C GLU A 514 20.28 -9.95 -1.79
N ILE A 515 19.99 -10.00 -3.10
CA ILE A 515 19.94 -8.79 -3.95
C ILE A 515 18.99 -7.76 -3.32
N ILE A 516 17.77 -8.17 -2.97
CA ILE A 516 16.77 -7.30 -2.33
C ILE A 516 17.27 -6.78 -0.98
N ASN A 517 17.73 -7.68 -0.11
CA ASN A 517 18.06 -7.32 1.27
C ASN A 517 19.28 -6.41 1.39
N THR A 518 20.15 -6.40 0.37
CA THR A 518 21.38 -5.62 0.35
C THR A 518 21.35 -4.46 -0.67
N ALA A 519 20.22 -4.22 -1.33
CA ALA A 519 20.04 -3.16 -2.30
C ALA A 519 20.23 -1.77 -1.68
N SER A 520 20.87 -0.89 -2.45
CA SER A 520 21.05 0.53 -2.13
C SER A 520 21.18 1.32 -3.43
N LEU A 521 20.92 2.64 -3.38
CA LEU A 521 21.10 3.51 -4.55
C LEU A 521 22.51 3.40 -5.14
N GLN A 522 23.52 3.38 -4.27
CA GLN A 522 24.92 3.29 -4.69
C GLN A 522 25.21 1.98 -5.43
N LYS A 523 24.73 0.83 -4.93
CA LYS A 523 24.90 -0.47 -5.60
C LYS A 523 24.15 -0.53 -6.92
N LEU A 524 22.91 -0.04 -6.95
CA LEU A 524 22.10 0.04 -8.18
C LEU A 524 22.86 0.79 -9.28
N VAL A 525 23.50 1.91 -8.95
CA VAL A 525 24.31 2.66 -9.92
C VAL A 525 25.60 1.90 -10.25
N CYS A 526 26.41 1.51 -9.26
CA CYS A 526 27.72 0.89 -9.51
C CYS A 526 27.63 -0.38 -10.36
N ASN A 527 26.59 -1.19 -10.14
CA ASN A 527 26.39 -2.44 -10.86
C ASN A 527 26.03 -2.23 -12.35
N ASN A 528 25.63 -1.02 -12.73
CA ASN A 528 25.00 -0.72 -14.01
C ASN A 528 25.63 0.43 -14.80
N VAL A 529 26.80 0.92 -14.39
CA VAL A 529 27.57 1.95 -15.11
C VAL A 529 28.95 1.41 -15.47
N LYS A 530 29.50 1.85 -16.60
CA LYS A 530 30.89 1.54 -16.95
C LYS A 530 31.86 2.59 -16.43
N GLY A 531 33.09 2.15 -16.18
CA GLY A 531 34.16 2.97 -15.64
C GLY A 531 34.15 3.00 -14.10
N PRO A 532 34.85 3.96 -13.48
CA PRO A 532 34.82 4.11 -12.03
C PRO A 532 33.38 4.38 -11.57
N CYS A 533 32.97 3.73 -10.49
CA CYS A 533 31.63 3.95 -9.96
C CYS A 533 31.49 5.40 -9.47
N PRO A 534 30.54 6.19 -10.01
CA PRO A 534 30.28 7.52 -9.51
C PRO A 534 29.61 7.43 -8.15
N MET A 535 29.82 8.47 -7.34
CA MET A 535 29.06 8.62 -6.12
C MET A 535 27.59 8.94 -6.47
N ALA A 536 26.68 8.09 -6.00
CA ALA A 536 25.24 8.25 -6.17
C ALA A 536 24.61 8.53 -4.80
N SER A 537 24.07 9.73 -4.63
CA SER A 537 23.52 10.16 -3.34
C SER A 537 22.29 11.04 -3.51
N PHE A 538 21.32 10.88 -2.62
CA PHE A 538 20.14 11.74 -2.52
C PHE A 538 20.40 13.09 -1.84
N TYR A 539 21.60 13.28 -1.26
CA TYR A 539 22.07 14.55 -0.75
C TYR A 539 23.40 14.95 -1.40
N VAL A 540 23.59 16.26 -1.58
CA VAL A 540 24.86 16.85 -2.03
C VAL A 540 25.87 16.77 -0.88
N PRO A 541 26.97 16.00 -1.02
CA PRO A 541 27.96 15.89 0.04
C PRO A 541 28.69 17.21 0.29
N ASN A 542 29.33 17.31 1.46
CA ASN A 542 30.28 18.39 1.75
C ASN A 542 31.69 18.00 1.26
N ASP A 543 32.56 18.98 0.99
CA ASP A 543 33.94 18.74 0.52
C ASP A 543 34.73 17.78 1.45
N ASN A 544 34.53 17.87 2.77
CA ASN A 544 35.16 16.96 3.75
C ASN A 544 34.58 15.52 3.76
N GLN A 545 33.40 15.29 3.19
CA GLN A 545 32.79 13.95 3.06
C GLN A 545 33.23 13.25 1.78
N GLN A 546 33.62 13.99 0.74
CA GLN A 546 34.20 13.43 -0.48
C GLN A 546 35.49 12.65 -0.15
N ILE A 547 36.33 13.18 0.74
CA ILE A 547 37.59 12.55 1.19
C ILE A 547 37.35 11.27 2.01
N LYS A 548 36.39 11.29 2.95
CA LYS A 548 36.08 10.11 3.79
C LYS A 548 35.37 8.98 3.03
N MET A 549 34.71 9.28 1.92
CA MET A 549 34.07 8.26 1.07
C MET A 549 35.05 7.71 0.04
N SER A 550 35.97 8.51 -0.50
CA SER A 550 37.06 8.00 -1.36
C SER A 550 37.98 7.03 -0.62
N ASP A 551 38.27 7.27 0.66
CA ASP A 551 39.12 6.37 1.47
C ASP A 551 38.45 5.01 1.79
N ARG A 552 37.12 4.90 1.70
CA ARG A 552 36.41 3.62 1.84
C ARG A 552 36.39 2.78 0.56
N ILE A 553 36.79 3.35 -0.56
CA ILE A 553 36.72 2.71 -1.89
C ILE A 553 37.98 1.88 -2.19
N VAL A 554 39.05 2.00 -1.38
CA VAL A 554 40.35 1.38 -1.66
C VAL A 554 40.58 0.03 -0.96
N ASP A 555 39.83 -0.30 0.09
CA ASP A 555 40.04 -1.53 0.87
C ASP A 555 38.86 -2.53 0.78
N GLU A 556 38.58 -3.10 -0.40
CA GLU A 556 37.87 -4.39 -0.50
C GLU A 556 38.53 -5.28 -1.56
N GLU A 557 39.58 -6.00 -1.16
CA GLU A 557 40.09 -7.17 -1.88
C GLU A 557 39.25 -8.44 -1.56
N PRO A 558 39.20 -9.43 -2.49
CA PRO A 558 38.25 -10.54 -2.43
C PRO A 558 38.57 -11.53 -1.29
N VAL A 559 37.63 -11.70 -0.37
CA VAL A 559 37.75 -12.64 0.75
C VAL A 559 37.62 -14.08 0.24
N THR A 560 38.70 -14.84 0.42
CA THR A 560 38.77 -16.29 0.27
C THR A 560 38.09 -16.97 1.46
N VAL A 561 37.14 -17.87 1.18
CA VAL A 561 36.35 -18.58 2.20
C VAL A 561 37.17 -19.73 2.78
N THR A 562 37.50 -19.65 4.07
CA THR A 562 37.95 -20.79 4.88
C THR A 562 36.87 -21.15 5.90
N HIS A 563 36.43 -22.41 5.85
CA HIS A 563 35.41 -22.99 6.72
C HIS A 563 36.05 -23.51 8.02
N THR A 564 35.58 -23.08 9.20
CA THR A 564 35.56 -23.92 10.43
C THR A 564 34.67 -23.33 11.54
N GLY A 565 33.55 -24.01 11.86
CA GLY A 565 32.80 -24.00 13.14
C GLY A 565 31.76 -22.87 13.38
N PRO A 566 30.64 -23.10 14.12
CA PRO A 566 30.13 -24.29 14.81
C PRO A 566 28.76 -24.73 14.25
N LYS A 567 28.75 -25.62 13.24
CA LYS A 567 27.53 -26.19 12.64
C LYS A 567 27.31 -27.69 12.93
N GLY A 568 28.08 -28.27 13.85
CA GLY A 568 28.01 -29.71 14.16
C GLY A 568 26.97 -30.11 15.21
N VAL A 569 26.71 -29.28 16.22
CA VAL A 569 26.07 -29.77 17.46
C VAL A 569 24.53 -29.86 17.38
N ILE A 570 23.90 -29.15 16.44
CA ILE A 570 22.42 -29.10 16.31
C ILE A 570 21.87 -30.17 15.35
N ASN A 571 22.71 -30.70 14.46
CA ASN A 571 22.34 -31.82 13.57
C ASN A 571 22.47 -33.18 14.26
N ASP A 572 23.41 -33.32 15.20
CA ASP A 572 23.61 -34.56 15.95
C ASP A 572 22.50 -34.81 16.99
N TRP A 573 21.93 -33.75 17.58
CA TRP A 573 20.75 -33.88 18.47
C TRP A 573 19.48 -34.34 17.75
N ARG A 574 19.30 -33.91 16.48
CA ARG A 574 18.13 -34.28 15.65
C ARG A 574 18.22 -35.73 15.17
N LYS A 575 19.43 -36.22 14.89
CA LYS A 575 19.68 -37.59 14.46
C LYS A 575 19.49 -38.59 15.61
N PHE A 576 19.96 -38.24 16.82
CA PHE A 576 19.74 -39.04 18.03
C PHE A 576 18.26 -39.16 18.45
N LYS A 577 17.45 -38.12 18.17
CA LYS A 577 16.00 -38.12 18.47
C LYS A 577 15.15 -38.85 17.44
N LEU A 578 15.63 -38.97 16.20
CA LEU A 578 14.97 -39.78 15.15
C LEU A 578 15.36 -41.27 15.21
N GLU A 579 16.49 -41.60 15.83
CA GLU A 579 16.99 -42.98 15.99
C GLU A 579 16.53 -43.65 17.30
N SER A 580 15.73 -42.97 18.14
CA SER A 580 15.25 -43.47 19.44
C SER A 580 13.73 -43.71 19.53
N MET A 581 13.04 -43.85 18.39
CA MET A 581 11.63 -44.27 18.38
C MET A 581 11.48 -45.58 17.60
N ASP A 582 11.24 -46.66 18.34
CA ASP A 582 11.02 -48.02 17.84
C ASP A 582 9.86 -48.09 16.83
N GLN A 583 10.08 -48.90 15.79
CA GLN A 583 9.17 -49.14 14.66
C GLN A 583 8.02 -50.12 14.95
N GLU A 584 7.73 -50.46 16.22
CA GLU A 584 6.77 -51.52 16.56
C GLU A 584 5.67 -51.15 17.56
N VAL A 585 5.09 -49.95 17.54
CA VAL A 585 3.75 -49.72 18.13
C VAL A 585 2.98 -48.63 17.38
N LEU A 586 2.43 -48.93 16.20
CA LEU A 586 1.49 -48.04 15.49
C LEU A 586 0.32 -48.86 14.89
N PRO A 587 -0.95 -48.47 15.12
CA PRO A 587 -2.11 -49.24 14.66
C PRO A 587 -2.19 -49.39 13.12
N PRO A 588 -2.74 -50.52 12.61
CA PRO A 588 -2.76 -50.83 11.17
C PRO A 588 -3.39 -49.76 10.27
N SER A 589 -4.37 -49.01 10.79
CA SER A 589 -5.06 -47.94 10.07
C SER A 589 -4.17 -46.75 9.71
N LYS A 590 -3.08 -46.51 10.46
CA LYS A 590 -2.10 -45.46 10.13
C LYS A 590 -1.02 -45.92 9.14
N ARG A 591 -0.84 -47.24 8.98
CA ARG A 591 0.11 -47.85 8.04
C ARG A 591 -0.45 -47.90 6.61
N GLU A 592 -1.77 -48.08 6.48
CA GLU A 592 -2.49 -48.06 5.19
C GLU A 592 -2.52 -46.64 4.56
N LEU A 593 -2.70 -45.61 5.38
CA LEU A 593 -2.74 -44.19 4.97
C LEU A 593 -1.38 -43.66 4.47
N LEU A 594 -0.26 -44.15 5.03
CA LEU A 594 1.09 -43.78 4.60
C LEU A 594 1.54 -44.53 3.33
N ARG A 595 0.95 -45.71 3.05
CA ARG A 595 1.23 -46.53 1.87
C ARG A 595 0.50 -46.07 0.62
N GLN A 596 -0.61 -45.32 0.76
CA GLN A 596 -1.34 -44.72 -0.36
C GLN A 596 -0.75 -43.40 -0.87
N MET A 597 0.19 -42.80 -0.14
CA MET A 597 0.78 -41.50 -0.49
C MET A 597 2.17 -41.59 -1.13
N SER A 598 2.61 -42.77 -1.56
CA SER A 598 3.94 -42.97 -2.15
C SER A 598 3.93 -43.81 -3.44
N SER A 599 3.75 -43.09 -4.56
CA SER A 599 4.16 -43.43 -5.95
C SER A 599 3.20 -44.22 -6.87
N PRO A 600 3.34 -44.13 -8.22
CA PRO A 600 2.28 -43.58 -9.08
C PRO A 600 1.90 -44.50 -10.24
N GLN A 601 0.61 -44.76 -10.49
CA GLN A 601 0.13 -45.16 -11.82
C GLN A 601 -1.36 -44.92 -12.04
N LYS A 602 -1.67 -44.53 -13.28
CA LYS A 602 -2.91 -43.98 -13.86
C LYS A 602 -4.20 -44.77 -13.59
N PRO A 603 -5.35 -44.07 -13.59
CA PRO A 603 -6.55 -44.55 -14.25
C PRO A 603 -6.85 -43.76 -15.53
N LYS A 604 -7.23 -44.51 -16.57
CA LYS A 604 -7.91 -44.02 -17.76
C LYS A 604 -9.34 -43.58 -17.41
N ASP A 605 -9.79 -42.60 -18.20
CA ASP A 605 -11.11 -41.95 -18.28
C ASP A 605 -12.34 -42.75 -17.83
N VAL A 606 -13.16 -42.11 -16.97
CA VAL A 606 -14.58 -41.83 -17.26
C VAL A 606 -14.96 -40.46 -16.65
N CYS A 607 -15.33 -39.54 -17.55
CA CYS A 607 -16.10 -38.30 -17.37
C CYS A 607 -15.49 -37.08 -16.65
N VAL A 608 -14.76 -36.33 -17.46
CA VAL A 608 -14.56 -34.87 -17.45
C VAL A 608 -15.87 -34.10 -17.67
N GLY A 609 -16.02 -33.00 -16.94
CA GLY A 609 -16.88 -31.84 -17.26
C GLY A 609 -16.79 -30.86 -16.10
N GLY A 610 -15.89 -29.89 -16.02
CA GLY A 610 -15.47 -28.96 -17.06
C GLY A 610 -16.39 -27.74 -17.03
N PHE A 611 -16.24 -26.84 -16.05
CA PHE A 611 -16.81 -25.49 -16.16
C PHE A 611 -15.88 -24.61 -17.02
N ASN A 612 -15.67 -25.06 -18.26
CA ASN A 612 -15.45 -24.18 -19.39
C ASN A 612 -16.80 -24.15 -20.14
N ARG A 613 -17.65 -23.18 -19.82
CA ARG A 613 -18.81 -22.90 -20.66
C ARG A 613 -18.28 -22.30 -21.97
N LYS A 614 -18.17 -23.13 -23.01
CA LYS A 614 -18.12 -22.62 -24.38
C LYS A 614 -19.46 -21.95 -24.66
N MET A 615 -19.42 -20.69 -25.11
CA MET A 615 -20.60 -19.96 -25.52
C MET A 615 -21.38 -20.76 -26.57
N SER A 616 -22.69 -20.89 -26.39
CA SER A 616 -23.59 -21.44 -27.39
C SER A 616 -23.70 -20.50 -28.60
N ALA A 617 -24.05 -21.01 -29.78
CA ALA A 617 -24.25 -20.19 -30.97
C ALA A 617 -25.31 -19.09 -30.77
N GLN A 618 -26.33 -19.35 -29.93
CA GLN A 618 -27.33 -18.37 -29.53
C GLN A 618 -26.76 -17.24 -28.66
N GLU A 619 -25.72 -17.50 -27.84
CA GLU A 619 -25.03 -16.45 -27.08
C GLU A 619 -24.16 -15.56 -27.97
N TYR A 620 -23.63 -16.09 -29.06
CA TYR A 620 -22.88 -15.30 -30.05
C TYR A 620 -23.78 -14.36 -30.86
N GLU A 621 -25.02 -14.77 -31.16
CA GLU A 621 -26.01 -13.92 -31.82
C GLU A 621 -26.51 -12.80 -30.91
N LEU A 622 -26.73 -13.07 -29.62
CA LEU A 622 -27.16 -12.07 -28.63
C LEU A 622 -26.08 -11.02 -28.29
N ILE A 623 -24.79 -11.32 -28.49
CA ILE A 623 -23.68 -10.36 -28.29
C ILE A 623 -23.47 -9.47 -29.52
N LYS A 624 -23.97 -9.88 -30.70
CA LYS A 624 -23.88 -9.10 -31.94
C LYS A 624 -24.94 -8.01 -32.06
N GLU A 625 -26.05 -8.14 -31.34
CA GLU A 625 -27.09 -7.11 -31.28
C GLU A 625 -26.78 -6.14 -30.13
N ASP A 626 -26.38 -4.92 -30.51
CA ASP A 626 -25.78 -3.87 -29.68
C ASP A 626 -26.80 -3.17 -28.74
N ASP A 627 -27.67 -3.93 -28.08
CA ASP A 627 -28.75 -3.40 -27.22
C ASP A 627 -28.41 -3.58 -25.73
N GLU A 628 -27.92 -2.49 -25.12
CA GLU A 628 -27.49 -2.38 -23.70
C GLU A 628 -28.53 -2.89 -22.68
N LYS A 629 -29.81 -2.89 -23.07
CA LYS A 629 -30.95 -3.35 -22.26
C LYS A 629 -30.98 -4.87 -22.07
N SER A 630 -30.56 -5.63 -23.08
CA SER A 630 -30.56 -7.09 -23.09
C SER A 630 -29.40 -7.65 -22.24
N LEU A 631 -28.23 -7.02 -22.30
CA LEU A 631 -27.07 -7.36 -21.47
C LEU A 631 -27.32 -7.11 -19.97
N ARG A 632 -28.05 -6.04 -19.62
CA ARG A 632 -28.46 -5.79 -18.23
C ARG A 632 -29.41 -6.86 -17.70
N LYS A 633 -30.36 -7.31 -18.54
CA LYS A 633 -31.31 -8.37 -18.17
C LYS A 633 -30.59 -9.71 -17.98
N TYR A 634 -29.65 -10.06 -18.87
CA TYR A 634 -28.83 -11.28 -18.76
C TYR A 634 -27.93 -11.26 -17.52
N ARG A 635 -27.26 -10.14 -17.22
CA ARG A 635 -26.45 -9.99 -15.99
C ARG A 635 -27.30 -10.16 -14.73
N LYS A 636 -28.51 -9.59 -14.71
CA LYS A 636 -29.45 -9.74 -13.60
C LYS A 636 -29.87 -11.20 -13.42
N GLN A 637 -30.19 -11.90 -14.51
CA GLN A 637 -30.53 -13.32 -14.50
C GLN A 637 -29.36 -14.21 -14.03
N CYS A 638 -28.14 -13.97 -14.51
CA CYS A 638 -26.95 -14.71 -14.05
C CYS A 638 -26.65 -14.49 -12.57
N MET A 639 -26.81 -13.26 -12.06
CA MET A 639 -26.66 -13.00 -10.62
C MET A 639 -27.74 -13.67 -9.79
N GLN A 640 -28.97 -13.75 -10.31
CA GLN A 640 -30.08 -14.42 -9.65
C GLN A 640 -29.91 -15.95 -9.63
N GLU A 641 -29.46 -16.55 -10.75
CA GLU A 641 -29.08 -17.97 -10.79
C GLU A 641 -27.87 -18.28 -9.90
N MET A 642 -26.89 -17.37 -9.78
CA MET A 642 -25.76 -17.54 -8.84
C MET A 642 -26.23 -17.48 -7.39
N HIS A 643 -27.19 -16.58 -7.09
CA HIS A 643 -27.78 -16.43 -5.76
C HIS A 643 -28.58 -17.68 -5.36
N GLU A 644 -29.36 -18.24 -6.29
CA GLU A 644 -30.11 -19.50 -6.08
C GLU A 644 -29.19 -20.73 -5.99
N ARG A 645 -28.07 -20.75 -6.71
CA ARG A 645 -27.10 -21.87 -6.66
C ARG A 645 -26.22 -21.90 -5.40
N LEU A 646 -26.12 -20.78 -4.67
CA LEU A 646 -25.31 -20.67 -3.45
C LEU A 646 -26.11 -20.89 -2.15
N SER A 647 -27.44 -21.04 -2.22
CA SER A 647 -28.30 -21.34 -1.07
C SER A 647 -28.58 -22.85 -0.95
N PHE A 648 -27.75 -23.59 -0.23
CA PHE A 648 -28.07 -24.97 0.15
C PHE A 648 -28.07 -25.15 1.68
N GLY A 649 -29.25 -25.42 2.23
CA GLY A 649 -29.49 -25.79 3.62
C GLY A 649 -30.97 -25.59 4.00
N PRO A 650 -31.52 -26.38 4.93
CA PRO A 650 -32.83 -26.09 5.51
C PRO A 650 -32.81 -24.69 6.15
N LYS A 651 -33.97 -24.00 6.14
CA LYS A 651 -34.12 -22.70 6.79
C LYS A 651 -34.92 -22.81 8.08
N PHE A 652 -34.48 -22.10 9.10
CA PHE A 652 -35.04 -22.07 10.45
C PHE A 652 -35.26 -20.60 10.82
N GLU A 653 -36.51 -20.18 10.99
CA GLU A 653 -36.85 -18.76 11.25
C GLU A 653 -37.44 -18.58 12.66
N ALA A 654 -37.14 -19.51 13.57
CA ALA A 654 -37.64 -19.54 14.94
C ALA A 654 -36.67 -20.27 15.88
N VAL A 655 -36.80 -19.99 17.18
CA VAL A 655 -36.10 -20.72 18.25
C VAL A 655 -36.91 -21.94 18.65
N TYR A 656 -36.23 -23.09 18.81
CA TYR A 656 -36.87 -24.36 19.18
C TYR A 656 -36.58 -24.71 20.65
N ASP A 657 -37.64 -24.91 21.42
CA ASP A 657 -37.57 -25.40 22.80
C ASP A 657 -37.29 -26.92 22.83
N LEU A 658 -36.37 -27.34 23.69
CA LEU A 658 -36.00 -28.74 23.89
C LEU A 658 -36.37 -29.18 25.31
N ASP A 659 -37.19 -30.22 25.42
CA ASP A 659 -37.79 -30.65 26.70
C ASP A 659 -37.00 -31.75 27.42
N SER A 660 -35.99 -32.34 26.78
CA SER A 660 -35.17 -33.42 27.36
C SER A 660 -33.77 -33.50 26.76
N GLY A 661 -32.85 -34.14 27.50
CA GLY A 661 -31.50 -34.46 27.01
C GLY A 661 -31.49 -35.36 25.76
N GLU A 662 -32.52 -36.22 25.60
CA GLU A 662 -32.68 -37.03 24.39
C GLU A 662 -33.03 -36.18 23.16
N ALA A 663 -33.94 -35.20 23.32
CA ALA A 663 -34.27 -34.25 22.26
C ALA A 663 -33.07 -33.37 21.87
N PHE A 664 -32.23 -33.00 22.84
CA PHE A 664 -30.97 -32.30 22.60
C PHE A 664 -30.01 -33.12 21.73
N LEU A 665 -29.80 -34.40 22.04
CA LEU A 665 -28.93 -35.28 21.24
C LEU A 665 -29.50 -35.50 19.83
N GLU A 666 -30.81 -35.71 19.72
CA GLU A 666 -31.47 -35.92 18.43
C GLU A 666 -31.27 -34.73 17.48
N VAL A 667 -31.41 -33.50 17.98
CA VAL A 667 -31.21 -32.27 17.19
C VAL A 667 -29.76 -32.08 16.74
N ILE A 668 -28.78 -32.61 17.47
CA ILE A 668 -27.37 -32.51 17.08
C ILE A 668 -26.98 -33.59 16.07
N GLU A 669 -27.48 -34.82 16.24
CA GLU A 669 -27.08 -35.98 15.44
C GLU A 669 -27.85 -36.12 14.13
N LYS A 670 -29.14 -35.78 14.11
CA LYS A 670 -30.02 -36.03 12.94
C LYS A 670 -30.16 -34.82 12.01
N GLU A 671 -29.62 -33.66 12.38
CA GLU A 671 -29.76 -32.43 11.59
C GLU A 671 -28.87 -32.43 10.34
N HIS A 672 -29.26 -31.66 9.31
CA HIS A 672 -28.55 -31.66 8.03
C HIS A 672 -27.07 -31.25 8.19
N ARG A 673 -26.15 -31.94 7.51
CA ARG A 673 -24.68 -31.79 7.70
C ARG A 673 -24.13 -30.38 7.42
N LEU A 674 -24.88 -29.54 6.71
CA LEU A 674 -24.52 -28.15 6.43
C LEU A 674 -25.08 -27.15 7.45
N THR A 675 -26.07 -27.55 8.25
CA THR A 675 -26.72 -26.71 9.26
C THR A 675 -25.82 -26.53 10.48
N VAL A 676 -25.69 -25.29 10.93
CA VAL A 676 -25.10 -24.97 12.24
C VAL A 676 -26.23 -24.95 13.27
N VAL A 677 -26.06 -25.68 14.37
CA VAL A 677 -27.02 -25.74 15.48
C VAL A 677 -26.44 -24.99 16.66
N VAL A 678 -27.16 -24.00 17.18
CA VAL A 678 -26.80 -23.23 18.37
C VAL A 678 -27.77 -23.56 19.48
N VAL A 679 -27.27 -24.07 20.61
CA VAL A 679 -28.09 -24.42 21.78
C VAL A 679 -27.75 -23.54 22.96
N HIS A 680 -28.73 -22.78 23.45
CA HIS A 680 -28.65 -22.03 24.70
C HIS A 680 -29.13 -22.90 25.87
N ILE A 681 -28.27 -23.16 26.84
CA ILE A 681 -28.62 -23.82 28.11
C ILE A 681 -28.91 -22.73 29.13
N TYR A 682 -30.12 -22.75 29.69
CA TYR A 682 -30.64 -21.68 30.54
C TYR A 682 -31.25 -22.19 31.85
N LYS A 683 -31.42 -21.29 32.82
CA LYS A 683 -32.15 -21.55 34.07
C LYS A 683 -32.99 -20.34 34.44
N ASP A 684 -34.22 -20.58 34.86
CA ASP A 684 -35.15 -19.53 35.27
C ASP A 684 -34.65 -18.79 36.53
N GLY A 685 -34.77 -17.47 36.55
CA GLY A 685 -34.28 -16.60 37.63
C GLY A 685 -32.83 -16.13 37.47
N VAL A 686 -32.09 -16.57 36.44
CA VAL A 686 -30.77 -16.03 36.09
C VAL A 686 -30.94 -14.92 35.05
N LYS A 687 -30.70 -13.66 35.44
CA LYS A 687 -30.91 -12.48 34.57
C LYS A 687 -30.26 -12.57 33.18
N GLY A 688 -29.03 -13.09 33.12
CA GLY A 688 -28.31 -13.25 31.85
C GLY A 688 -28.98 -14.26 30.89
N CYS A 689 -29.65 -15.28 31.43
CA CYS A 689 -30.41 -16.26 30.65
C CYS A 689 -31.67 -15.64 30.03
N GLU A 690 -32.39 -14.81 30.78
CA GLU A 690 -33.60 -14.12 30.31
C GLU A 690 -33.28 -13.15 29.16
N ALA A 691 -32.17 -12.42 29.29
CA ALA A 691 -31.69 -11.51 28.28
C ALA A 691 -31.24 -12.25 27.00
N LEU A 692 -30.48 -13.34 27.13
CA LEU A 692 -30.04 -14.13 25.97
C LEU A 692 -31.19 -14.86 25.27
N ASN A 693 -32.22 -15.31 26.02
CA ASN A 693 -33.43 -15.87 25.43
C ASN A 693 -34.13 -14.87 24.50
N SER A 694 -34.20 -13.59 24.90
CA SER A 694 -34.78 -12.53 24.06
C SER A 694 -33.93 -12.27 22.80
N CYS A 695 -32.61 -12.34 22.90
CA CYS A 695 -31.72 -12.20 21.75
C CYS A 695 -31.83 -13.36 20.75
N MET A 696 -32.01 -14.59 21.23
CA MET A 696 -32.12 -15.77 20.37
C MET A 696 -33.30 -15.67 19.39
N ASP A 697 -34.43 -15.08 19.82
CA ASP A 697 -35.61 -14.89 18.98
C ASP A 697 -35.33 -13.95 17.78
N CYS A 698 -34.58 -12.87 18.02
CA CYS A 698 -34.15 -11.95 16.95
C CYS A 698 -33.13 -12.62 16.01
N LEU A 699 -32.15 -13.33 16.57
CA LEU A 699 -31.09 -13.99 15.81
C LEU A 699 -31.62 -15.11 14.89
N ALA A 700 -32.63 -15.84 15.34
CA ALA A 700 -33.28 -16.86 14.52
C ALA A 700 -33.95 -16.26 13.27
N THR A 701 -34.42 -15.02 13.36
CA THR A 701 -35.01 -14.30 12.21
C THR A 701 -33.95 -13.77 11.25
N GLU A 702 -32.83 -13.26 11.79
CA GLU A 702 -31.75 -12.66 10.99
C GLU A 702 -30.86 -13.70 10.28
N TYR A 703 -30.71 -14.89 10.90
CA TYR A 703 -29.85 -15.96 10.40
C TYR A 703 -30.64 -17.22 10.07
N PRO A 704 -31.46 -17.23 9.01
CA PRO A 704 -32.38 -18.32 8.70
C PRO A 704 -31.67 -19.63 8.32
N SER A 705 -30.36 -19.64 8.08
CA SER A 705 -29.59 -20.85 7.80
C SER A 705 -29.00 -21.53 9.05
N VAL A 706 -29.24 -20.98 10.24
CA VAL A 706 -28.77 -21.48 11.53
C VAL A 706 -29.97 -21.92 12.36
N LYS A 707 -29.89 -23.09 12.98
CA LYS A 707 -30.94 -23.59 13.86
C LYS A 707 -30.65 -23.18 15.30
N PHE A 708 -31.49 -22.34 15.88
CA PHE A 708 -31.37 -21.89 17.27
C PHE A 708 -32.30 -22.70 18.17
N CYS A 709 -31.76 -23.25 19.26
CA CYS A 709 -32.51 -24.02 20.24
C CYS A 709 -32.22 -23.51 21.66
N ARG A 710 -33.15 -23.74 22.59
CA ARG A 710 -32.92 -23.51 24.01
C ARG A 710 -33.40 -24.69 24.84
N ILE A 711 -32.69 -24.98 25.94
CA ILE A 711 -33.00 -26.08 26.86
C ILE A 711 -32.78 -25.65 28.30
N ASN A 712 -33.72 -26.00 29.19
CA ASN A 712 -33.56 -25.75 30.62
C ASN A 712 -32.45 -26.67 31.17
N ALA A 713 -31.53 -26.13 31.97
CA ALA A 713 -30.39 -26.86 32.54
C ALA A 713 -30.82 -28.15 33.26
N ALA A 714 -31.98 -28.14 33.94
CA ALA A 714 -32.53 -29.33 34.62
C ALA A 714 -32.98 -30.42 33.63
N ALA A 715 -33.46 -30.04 32.43
CA ALA A 715 -33.94 -30.95 31.40
C ALA A 715 -32.81 -31.64 30.61
N THR A 716 -31.57 -31.15 30.70
CA THR A 716 -30.40 -31.70 30.00
C THR A 716 -29.99 -33.11 30.45
N GLY A 717 -30.47 -33.58 31.61
CA GLY A 717 -29.98 -34.80 32.26
C GLY A 717 -28.62 -34.65 32.95
N ALA A 718 -28.02 -33.47 32.89
CA ALA A 718 -26.73 -33.14 33.51
C ALA A 718 -26.79 -31.83 34.33
N GLY A 719 -27.95 -31.51 34.92
CA GLY A 719 -28.20 -30.24 35.60
C GLY A 719 -27.19 -29.88 36.70
N GLU A 720 -26.62 -30.87 37.39
CA GLU A 720 -25.55 -30.66 38.38
C GLU A 720 -24.25 -30.07 37.79
N ARG A 721 -24.04 -30.19 36.47
CA ARG A 721 -22.89 -29.63 35.75
C ARG A 721 -23.09 -28.19 35.30
N PHE A 722 -24.29 -27.64 35.49
CA PHE A 722 -24.62 -26.27 35.12
C PHE A 722 -25.10 -25.47 36.36
N PRO A 723 -24.22 -25.21 37.34
CA PRO A 723 -24.52 -24.28 38.42
C PRO A 723 -24.73 -22.85 37.88
N ASP A 724 -25.37 -21.99 38.65
CA ASP A 724 -25.76 -20.63 38.22
C ASP A 724 -24.57 -19.80 37.72
N GLU A 725 -23.37 -20.08 38.21
CA GLU A 725 -22.11 -19.41 37.86
C GLU A 725 -21.66 -19.62 36.41
N VAL A 726 -22.07 -20.72 35.77
CA VAL A 726 -21.70 -21.04 34.37
C VAL A 726 -22.83 -20.72 33.39
N LEU A 727 -23.97 -20.21 33.87
CA LEU A 727 -25.14 -19.85 33.08
C LEU A 727 -25.19 -18.32 32.85
N PRO A 728 -25.65 -17.85 31.67
CA PRO A 728 -26.07 -18.61 30.49
C PRO A 728 -24.90 -19.30 29.78
N SER A 729 -25.15 -20.49 29.22
CA SER A 729 -24.18 -21.26 28.43
C SER A 729 -24.66 -21.44 26.99
N LEU A 730 -23.76 -21.32 26.01
CA LEU A 730 -24.08 -21.46 24.58
C LEU A 730 -23.16 -22.48 23.92
N LEU A 731 -23.75 -23.48 23.30
CA LEU A 731 -23.06 -24.56 22.60
C LEU A 731 -23.34 -24.48 21.10
N VAL A 732 -22.31 -24.67 20.27
CA VAL A 732 -22.44 -24.63 18.81
C VAL A 732 -21.97 -25.93 18.22
N TYR A 733 -22.82 -26.54 17.41
CA TYR A 733 -22.59 -27.82 16.75
C TYR A 733 -22.71 -27.68 15.23
N LYS A 734 -21.99 -28.54 14.51
CA LYS A 734 -22.18 -28.76 13.07
C LYS A 734 -21.86 -30.20 12.72
N ALA A 735 -22.74 -30.86 11.97
CA ALA A 735 -22.59 -32.26 11.56
C ALA A 735 -22.28 -33.23 12.73
N GLY A 736 -22.89 -33.00 13.90
CA GLY A 736 -22.68 -33.80 15.11
C GLY A 736 -21.45 -33.43 15.95
N GLU A 737 -20.57 -32.53 15.47
CA GLU A 737 -19.36 -32.13 16.18
C GLU A 737 -19.55 -30.80 16.93
N LEU A 738 -19.04 -30.73 18.16
CA LEU A 738 -19.02 -29.50 18.97
C LEU A 738 -17.94 -28.54 18.44
N LEU A 739 -18.37 -27.43 17.86
CA LEU A 739 -17.50 -26.38 17.34
C LEU A 739 -17.14 -25.32 18.39
N GLY A 740 -18.04 -25.02 19.32
CA GLY A 740 -17.83 -23.98 20.31
C GLY A 740 -18.61 -24.21 21.60
N ASN A 741 -17.99 -23.92 22.73
CA ASN A 741 -18.56 -24.05 24.07
C ASN A 741 -18.27 -22.77 24.86
N PHE A 742 -19.32 -22.02 25.17
CA PHE A 742 -19.24 -20.73 25.84
C PHE A 742 -20.01 -20.82 27.16
N LEU A 743 -19.27 -20.83 28.27
CA LEU A 743 -19.82 -20.83 29.61
C LEU A 743 -19.84 -19.39 30.14
N ALA A 744 -20.81 -19.07 31.01
CA ALA A 744 -20.98 -17.75 31.61
C ALA A 744 -20.89 -16.61 30.59
N VAL A 745 -21.72 -16.66 29.54
CA VAL A 745 -21.65 -15.73 28.39
C VAL A 745 -21.67 -14.25 28.84
N THR A 746 -22.35 -13.93 29.95
CA THR A 746 -22.33 -12.61 30.60
C THR A 746 -20.94 -12.10 30.98
N GLN A 747 -20.00 -12.97 31.38
CA GLN A 747 -18.62 -12.58 31.71
C GLN A 747 -17.80 -12.19 30.48
N HIS A 748 -18.20 -12.67 29.30
CA HIS A 748 -17.55 -12.35 28.03
C HIS A 748 -18.14 -11.11 27.34
N PHE A 749 -19.34 -10.66 27.72
CA PHE A 749 -20.11 -9.64 26.98
C PHE A 749 -20.78 -8.55 27.86
N ASN A 750 -20.51 -8.49 29.17
CA ASN A 750 -21.19 -7.66 30.19
C ASN A 750 -22.67 -8.04 30.43
N GLU A 751 -23.24 -7.63 31.58
CA GLU A 751 -24.55 -8.11 32.10
C GLU A 751 -25.81 -7.57 31.36
N GLU A 752 -25.65 -6.73 30.34
CA GLU A 752 -26.77 -6.13 29.61
C GLU A 752 -26.76 -6.56 28.13
N PHE A 753 -27.60 -7.53 27.79
CA PHE A 753 -27.91 -7.87 26.39
C PHE A 753 -29.22 -7.19 25.98
N PHE A 754 -29.21 -6.46 24.87
CA PHE A 754 -30.43 -5.92 24.27
C PHE A 754 -30.48 -6.33 22.80
N ALA A 755 -31.61 -6.91 22.38
CA ALA A 755 -31.95 -7.01 20.97
C ALA A 755 -32.73 -5.74 20.58
N THR A 756 -32.29 -5.04 19.54
CA THR A 756 -33.08 -4.00 18.87
C THR A 756 -33.57 -4.51 17.54
#